data_AF-A0A2T4XFD5-F1
#
_entry.id   AF-A0A2T4XFD5-F1
#
_cell.length_a   1.000
_cell.length_b   1.000
_cell.length_c   1.000
_cell.angle_alpha   90.00
_cell.angle_beta   90.00
_cell.angle_gamma   90.00
#
_symmetry.space_group_name_H-M   'P 1'
#
loop_
_entity.id
_entity.type
_entity.pdbx_description
1 polymer ?
#
loop_
_entity_poly.entity_id
_entity_poly.type
_entity_poly.pdbx_seq_one_letter_code
_entity_poly.pdbx_strand_id
1 'polypeptide(L)'
;MPKNITPQNNSETSVASTAPLQPLFSEKLAAHFQFLYGAQVANEAVPRLNALIQAYFPEKAGVLQKQRYRPHHPEWTEKDTLLITYADMIRPNGPKKGATSIHHNSPLRHLHKFLSERLTDRISTVHLLPFFPSSSDDGFSVIDYKIMDSKMGRWEDLMQMSEDFRIMGDLVMNHVSQHSQWFQGYLSGNQRYREYFLAMDPNTDLCSVVRPRSHPLLTPFNTSEGESWIWTTFSEDQVDVNYANPEVLFEYIDTLLFYLSKGVTMVRMDAVAFIWKEPGTSCLHHPKTHEIVKLIRTLTDAVAPGTTLITETNVPHEENISYFGDGDEAHMVYQFSLAPLLLHALRTGSSRILHGWLKGVSNLPDHALVLNFTASHDGIGVRPVEGLVPEEEVNQLIADVEQLGGFLSSKRNSDGSLSPYELNITYFDSLGVIGETEDDDGSSGLQTVQIARFLGSQAMVLSLRGVPALYFQSLIAGKNDLEGVKQTGRYRSINRKRWSPEELEETLSHPDRAGSRVFDALSHLLEVRRQIPAFHPRGEQQVITLGDAFVSWVRTSPCGQSRIWVVANLTGQNRTFRLPEAESGFVLGISSAKSEPSGDVSSEEAPALMDAISGEVLFENGQGRAHPYQVMWLQLPTDCDKT
;
A
#
# COMPACT_ATOMS: atom_id res chain seq x y z
N MET A 1 31.56 47.49 -18.63
CA MET A 1 32.53 46.39 -18.53
C MET A 1 32.61 45.90 -17.09
N PRO A 2 31.98 44.76 -16.77
CA PRO A 2 32.33 43.92 -15.63
C PRO A 2 33.15 42.70 -16.09
N LYS A 3 34.05 42.25 -15.22
CA LYS A 3 35.11 41.27 -15.50
C LYS A 3 34.57 39.86 -15.69
N ASN A 4 35.08 39.19 -16.73
CA ASN A 4 35.01 37.74 -16.93
C ASN A 4 35.54 37.00 -15.70
N ILE A 5 34.74 36.05 -15.19
CA ILE A 5 35.22 34.99 -14.31
C ILE A 5 34.94 33.67 -15.05
N THR A 6 36.00 33.16 -15.67
CA THR A 6 36.07 31.81 -16.23
C THR A 6 36.10 30.80 -15.08
N PRO A 7 35.40 29.66 -15.15
CA PRO A 7 35.56 28.60 -14.16
C PRO A 7 36.95 27.97 -14.32
N GLN A 8 37.77 28.07 -13.27
CA GLN A 8 39.03 27.34 -13.18
C GLN A 8 38.75 25.86 -12.94
N ASN A 9 39.25 25.02 -13.84
CA ASN A 9 39.62 23.65 -13.55
C ASN A 9 40.59 23.63 -12.35
N ASN A 10 40.11 23.06 -11.24
CA ASN A 10 40.86 22.51 -10.11
C ASN A 10 39.85 21.54 -9.47
N SER A 11 40.16 20.34 -9.04
CA SER A 11 41.41 19.60 -8.87
C SER A 11 40.95 18.22 -8.42
N GLU A 12 41.67 17.17 -8.78
CA GLU A 12 41.52 15.81 -8.26
C GLU A 12 41.13 15.82 -6.77
N THR A 13 39.87 15.48 -6.49
CA THR A 13 39.45 15.10 -5.15
C THR A 13 40.18 13.81 -4.83
N SER A 14 41.20 13.89 -3.98
CA SER A 14 41.79 12.70 -3.37
C SER A 14 40.64 11.91 -2.74
N VAL A 15 40.28 10.78 -3.32
CA VAL A 15 39.36 9.82 -2.73
C VAL A 15 40.02 9.41 -1.42
N ALA A 16 39.53 9.97 -0.30
CA ALA A 16 39.93 9.51 1.01
C ALA A 16 39.73 7.99 1.02
N SER A 17 40.81 7.25 1.26
CA SER A 17 40.82 5.78 1.25
C SER A 17 39.69 5.25 2.13
N THR A 18 38.55 4.94 1.52
CA THR A 18 37.38 4.41 2.20
C THR A 18 37.72 2.98 2.58
N ALA A 19 37.65 2.67 3.88
CA ALA A 19 37.95 1.33 4.35
C ALA A 19 37.00 0.30 3.67
N PRO A 20 37.50 -0.88 3.27
CA PRO A 20 36.76 -1.82 2.45
C PRO A 20 35.58 -2.44 3.20
N LEU A 21 34.48 -2.72 2.49
CA LEU A 21 33.32 -3.44 3.04
C LEU A 21 33.68 -4.90 3.38
N GLN A 22 32.85 -5.55 4.20
CA GLN A 22 32.98 -6.97 4.51
C GLN A 22 32.92 -7.82 3.22
N PRO A 23 33.81 -8.82 3.02
CA PRO A 23 33.98 -9.50 1.74
C PRO A 23 32.70 -10.13 1.15
N LEU A 24 31.88 -10.82 1.95
CA LEU A 24 30.66 -11.46 1.45
C LEU A 24 29.62 -10.42 0.99
N PHE A 25 29.52 -9.30 1.70
CA PHE A 25 28.66 -8.20 1.28
C PHE A 25 29.15 -7.59 -0.04
N SER A 26 30.46 -7.36 -0.17
CA SER A 26 31.07 -6.89 -1.43
C SER A 26 30.82 -7.86 -2.59
N GLU A 27 30.99 -9.16 -2.38
CA GLU A 27 30.75 -10.20 -3.39
C GLU A 27 29.28 -10.20 -3.84
N LYS A 28 28.33 -10.07 -2.91
CA LYS A 28 26.90 -9.96 -3.25
C LYS A 28 26.59 -8.72 -4.07
N LEU A 29 27.09 -7.56 -3.66
CA LEU A 29 26.90 -6.31 -4.43
C LEU A 29 27.48 -6.43 -5.84
N ALA A 30 28.68 -6.99 -5.98
CA ALA A 30 29.30 -7.22 -7.28
C ALA A 30 28.46 -8.17 -8.15
N ALA A 31 27.90 -9.24 -7.58
CA ALA A 31 27.07 -10.20 -8.30
C ALA A 31 25.82 -9.55 -8.90
N HIS A 32 25.12 -8.70 -8.15
CA HIS A 32 23.96 -7.96 -8.66
C HIS A 32 24.32 -7.09 -9.87
N PHE A 33 25.39 -6.29 -9.77
CA PHE A 33 25.83 -5.45 -10.89
C PHE A 33 26.35 -6.27 -12.08
N GLN A 34 26.97 -7.42 -11.82
CA GLN A 34 27.42 -8.32 -12.88
C GLN A 34 26.24 -8.89 -13.66
N PHE A 35 25.14 -9.25 -13.01
CA PHE A 35 23.91 -9.70 -13.68
C PHE A 35 23.27 -8.58 -14.51
N LEU A 36 23.20 -7.37 -13.95
CA LEU A 36 22.54 -6.24 -14.58
C LEU A 36 23.31 -5.68 -15.79
N TYR A 37 24.63 -5.50 -15.62
CA TYR A 37 25.49 -4.68 -16.50
C TYR A 37 26.81 -5.34 -16.92
N GLY A 38 27.12 -6.53 -16.42
CA GLY A 38 28.36 -7.25 -16.72
C GLY A 38 29.56 -6.89 -15.82
N ALA A 39 30.66 -7.60 -16.02
CA ALA A 39 31.80 -7.60 -15.09
C ALA A 39 32.54 -6.26 -14.96
N GLN A 40 32.59 -5.46 -16.03
CA GLN A 40 33.29 -4.17 -16.00
C GLN A 40 32.62 -3.22 -15.00
N VAL A 41 31.31 -3.03 -15.12
CA VAL A 41 30.54 -2.15 -14.23
C VAL A 41 30.55 -2.71 -12.79
N ALA A 42 30.47 -4.03 -12.62
CA ALA A 42 30.52 -4.66 -11.30
C ALA A 42 31.80 -4.32 -10.50
N ASN A 43 32.96 -4.28 -11.17
CA ASN A 43 34.24 -3.96 -10.53
C ASN A 43 34.30 -2.51 -10.01
N GLU A 44 33.65 -1.58 -10.71
CA GLU A 44 33.60 -0.16 -10.35
C GLU A 44 32.48 0.15 -9.36
N ALA A 45 31.42 -0.68 -9.34
CA ALA A 45 30.23 -0.42 -8.54
C ALA A 45 30.48 -0.51 -7.03
N VAL A 46 31.20 -1.54 -6.56
CA VAL A 46 31.36 -1.77 -5.11
C VAL A 46 32.08 -0.60 -4.40
N PRO A 47 33.21 -0.06 -4.91
CA PRO A 47 33.83 1.13 -4.31
C PRO A 47 32.90 2.35 -4.28
N ARG A 48 32.12 2.56 -5.35
CA ARG A 48 31.16 3.67 -5.44
C ARG A 48 30.02 3.53 -4.44
N LEU A 49 29.44 2.33 -4.30
CA LEU A 49 28.43 2.06 -3.28
C LEU A 49 28.97 2.26 -1.87
N ASN A 50 30.20 1.81 -1.59
CA ASN A 50 30.83 2.05 -0.29
C ASN A 50 30.97 3.55 0.01
N ALA A 51 31.36 4.36 -0.99
CA ALA A 51 31.44 5.81 -0.84
C ALA A 51 30.07 6.45 -0.53
N LEU A 52 29.00 6.02 -1.23
CA LEU A 52 27.63 6.49 -0.95
C LEU A 52 27.17 6.09 0.45
N ILE A 53 27.39 4.84 0.85
CA ILE A 53 27.04 4.35 2.19
C ILE A 53 27.76 5.17 3.26
N GLN A 54 29.05 5.45 3.10
CA GLN A 54 29.82 6.25 4.06
C GLN A 54 29.38 7.71 4.10
N ALA A 55 28.88 8.26 2.99
CA ALA A 55 28.36 9.62 2.95
C ALA A 55 27.09 9.79 3.78
N TYR A 56 26.20 8.79 3.79
CA TYR A 56 24.92 8.83 4.51
C TYR A 56 24.97 8.19 5.90
N PHE A 57 25.80 7.17 6.08
CA PHE A 57 25.90 6.36 7.29
C PHE A 57 27.37 6.20 7.74
N PRO A 58 28.10 7.29 8.03
CA PRO A 58 29.51 7.23 8.42
C PRO A 58 29.74 6.36 9.67
N GLU A 59 28.75 6.29 10.57
CA GLU A 59 28.77 5.46 11.77
C GLU A 59 28.71 3.95 11.48
N LYS A 60 28.17 3.56 10.31
CA LYS A 60 28.08 2.14 9.90
C LYS A 60 29.36 1.62 9.27
N ALA A 61 30.31 2.48 8.90
CA ALA A 61 31.54 2.08 8.21
C ALA A 61 32.28 0.96 8.96
N GLY A 62 32.48 1.09 10.27
CA GLY A 62 33.16 0.08 11.08
C GLY A 62 32.35 -1.20 11.33
N VAL A 63 31.00 -1.10 11.30
CA VAL A 63 30.08 -2.23 11.46
C VAL A 63 30.08 -3.08 10.19
N LEU A 64 29.91 -2.44 9.04
CA LEU A 64 29.88 -3.08 7.72
C LEU A 64 31.22 -3.67 7.30
N GLN A 65 32.31 -3.34 7.98
CA GLN A 65 33.62 -3.99 7.84
C GLN A 65 33.70 -5.35 8.56
N LYS A 66 33.08 -5.45 9.74
CA LYS A 66 33.33 -6.54 10.70
C LYS A 66 32.17 -7.52 10.80
N GLN A 67 30.94 -7.03 10.67
CA GLN A 67 29.74 -7.84 10.82
C GLN A 67 29.48 -8.63 9.55
N ARG A 68 29.25 -9.94 9.69
CA ARG A 68 28.77 -10.76 8.57
C ARG A 68 27.37 -10.29 8.18
N TYR A 69 27.16 -10.06 6.88
CA TYR A 69 25.85 -9.79 6.32
C TYR A 69 24.85 -10.89 6.72
N ARG A 70 23.67 -10.48 7.17
CA ARG A 70 22.50 -11.34 7.39
C ARG A 70 21.26 -10.59 6.92
N PRO A 71 20.34 -11.25 6.22
CA PRO A 71 19.03 -10.66 5.95
C PRO A 71 18.38 -10.25 7.27
N HIS A 72 17.73 -9.09 7.27
CA HIS A 72 16.95 -8.63 8.42
C HIS A 72 15.47 -8.65 8.05
N HIS A 73 14.62 -8.97 9.03
CA HIS A 73 13.17 -8.94 8.86
C HIS A 73 12.57 -7.95 9.86
N PRO A 74 11.76 -6.99 9.40
CA PRO A 74 11.03 -6.09 10.27
C PRO A 74 10.13 -6.87 11.23
N GLU A 75 10.07 -6.39 12.48
CA GLU A 75 9.15 -6.92 13.49
C GLU A 75 7.79 -6.25 13.33
N TRP A 76 6.77 -7.08 13.13
CA TRP A 76 5.38 -6.68 12.98
C TRP A 76 4.53 -7.58 13.86
N THR A 77 3.58 -6.98 14.58
CA THR A 77 2.74 -7.59 15.61
C THR A 77 1.27 -7.21 15.38
N GLU A 78 0.36 -7.80 16.16
CA GLU A 78 -1.05 -7.44 16.19
C GLU A 78 -1.30 -5.95 16.46
N LYS A 79 -0.30 -5.28 17.06
CA LYS A 79 -0.35 -3.87 17.40
C LYS A 79 -0.20 -2.92 16.22
N ASP A 80 0.29 -3.44 15.10
CA ASP A 80 0.67 -2.63 13.97
C ASP A 80 -0.48 -2.46 12.98
N THR A 81 -0.79 -1.19 12.71
CA THR A 81 -1.67 -0.74 11.62
C THR A 81 -1.00 0.42 10.88
N LEU A 82 -1.21 0.47 9.56
CA LEU A 82 -0.70 1.51 8.67
C LEU A 82 -1.81 2.50 8.28
N LEU A 83 -1.47 3.78 8.16
CA LEU A 83 -2.35 4.82 7.60
C LEU A 83 -1.74 5.38 6.31
N ILE A 84 -2.46 5.26 5.20
CA ILE A 84 -2.13 5.88 3.92
C ILE A 84 -2.75 7.27 3.87
N THR A 85 -1.93 8.30 3.63
CA THR A 85 -2.40 9.68 3.57
C THR A 85 -1.47 10.56 2.76
N TYR A 86 -1.99 11.66 2.24
CA TYR A 86 -1.15 12.75 1.75
C TYR A 86 -0.61 13.57 2.93
N ALA A 87 0.61 14.09 2.80
CA ALA A 87 1.24 14.96 3.81
C ALA A 87 0.44 16.25 4.07
N ASP A 88 -0.32 16.70 3.07
CA ASP A 88 -1.19 17.86 3.14
C ASP A 88 -2.67 17.49 3.28
N MET A 89 -3.00 16.32 3.81
CA MET A 89 -4.40 15.91 3.95
C MET A 89 -5.22 16.90 4.79
N ILE A 90 -4.58 17.48 5.82
CA ILE A 90 -5.15 18.54 6.66
C ILE A 90 -4.49 19.87 6.28
N ARG A 91 -5.21 20.72 5.55
CA ARG A 91 -4.74 22.03 5.09
C ARG A 91 -5.38 23.17 5.89
N PRO A 92 -4.62 23.92 6.71
CA PRO A 92 -5.14 25.11 7.37
C PRO A 92 -5.58 26.16 6.33
N ASN A 93 -6.70 26.84 6.62
CA ASN A 93 -7.28 27.87 5.77
C ASN A 93 -6.38 29.13 5.69
N GLY A 94 -5.41 29.13 4.78
CA GLY A 94 -4.51 30.26 4.51
C GLY A 94 -3.73 30.77 5.74
N PRO A 95 -2.87 31.80 5.58
CA PRO A 95 -2.26 32.44 6.74
C PRO A 95 -3.32 33.23 7.53
N LYS A 96 -3.44 32.97 8.84
CA LYS A 96 -4.22 33.84 9.75
C LYS A 96 -3.64 35.26 9.67
N LYS A 97 -4.50 36.28 9.48
CA LYS A 97 -4.08 37.70 9.49
C LYS A 97 -3.25 37.98 10.75
N GLY A 98 -1.97 38.33 10.59
CA GLY A 98 -1.05 38.65 11.67
C GLY A 98 -0.01 37.56 12.02
N ALA A 99 -0.03 36.38 11.37
CA ALA A 99 1.01 35.38 11.54
C ALA A 99 2.30 35.81 10.81
N THR A 100 3.34 36.17 11.56
CA THR A 100 4.62 36.69 11.05
C THR A 100 5.58 35.60 10.55
N SER A 101 5.16 34.33 10.53
CA SER A 101 5.99 33.20 10.09
C SER A 101 5.18 32.17 9.30
N ILE A 102 5.53 32.00 8.03
CA ILE A 102 5.05 30.92 7.15
C ILE A 102 5.42 29.53 7.73
N HIS A 103 6.40 29.45 8.62
CA HIS A 103 6.96 28.19 9.13
C HIS A 103 6.14 27.52 10.24
N HIS A 104 5.18 28.20 10.87
CA HIS A 104 4.33 27.58 11.91
C HIS A 104 3.06 26.91 11.37
N ASN A 105 2.79 27.00 10.06
CA ASN A 105 1.54 26.56 9.45
C ASN A 105 1.73 25.41 8.43
N SER A 106 2.69 24.51 8.67
CA SER A 106 2.92 23.34 7.80
C SER A 106 1.70 22.40 7.84
N PRO A 107 1.17 21.97 6.68
CA PRO A 107 0.15 20.91 6.64
C PRO A 107 0.61 19.59 7.28
N LEU A 108 1.87 19.20 7.09
CA LEU A 108 2.42 18.00 7.73
C LEU A 108 2.36 18.07 9.26
N ARG A 109 2.61 19.24 9.87
CA ARG A 109 2.44 19.43 11.31
C ARG A 109 0.99 19.30 11.78
N HIS A 110 0.03 19.76 10.96
CA HIS A 110 -1.40 19.62 11.30
C HIS A 110 -1.84 18.15 11.22
N LEU A 111 -1.36 17.43 10.21
CA LEU A 111 -1.54 15.98 10.12
C LEU A 111 -0.93 15.28 11.33
N HIS A 112 0.34 15.54 11.63
CA HIS A 112 1.04 14.96 12.77
C HIS A 112 0.27 15.22 14.07
N LYS A 113 -0.12 16.48 14.33
CA LYS A 113 -0.93 16.83 15.50
C LYS A 113 -2.23 16.04 15.58
N PHE A 114 -2.99 15.95 14.50
CA PHE A 114 -4.26 15.20 14.47
C PHE A 114 -4.03 13.73 14.82
N LEU A 115 -3.01 13.10 14.23
CA LEU A 115 -2.69 11.70 14.48
C LEU A 115 -2.24 11.48 15.93
N SER A 116 -1.36 12.32 16.46
CA SER A 116 -0.88 12.21 17.85
C SER A 116 -1.99 12.49 18.88
N GLU A 117 -2.95 13.37 18.58
CA GLU A 117 -4.04 13.68 19.51
C GLU A 117 -5.19 12.66 19.48
N ARG A 118 -5.42 11.97 18.35
CA ARG A 118 -6.61 11.14 18.15
C ARG A 118 -6.33 9.65 17.91
N LEU A 119 -5.16 9.31 17.38
CA LEU A 119 -4.82 7.97 16.89
C LEU A 119 -3.49 7.43 17.40
N THR A 120 -2.89 8.09 18.41
CA THR A 120 -1.74 7.55 19.14
C THR A 120 -2.02 6.12 19.61
N ASP A 121 -0.99 5.29 19.54
CA ASP A 121 -1.01 3.84 19.75
C ASP A 121 -1.85 3.06 18.72
N ARG A 122 -2.91 3.61 18.13
CA ARG A 122 -3.79 2.89 17.18
C ARG A 122 -3.18 2.77 15.79
N ILE A 123 -2.41 3.77 15.37
CA ILE A 123 -1.66 3.78 14.11
C ILE A 123 -0.16 3.73 14.44
N SER A 124 0.53 2.74 13.89
CA SER A 124 1.97 2.52 14.12
C SER A 124 2.85 3.12 13.01
N THR A 125 2.27 3.26 11.82
CA THR A 125 2.99 3.56 10.58
C THR A 125 2.16 4.51 9.74
N VAL A 126 2.78 5.56 9.22
CA VAL A 126 2.13 6.50 8.31
C VAL A 126 2.84 6.45 6.96
N HIS A 127 2.10 6.02 5.94
CA HIS A 127 2.50 6.17 4.55
C HIS A 127 2.13 7.56 4.08
N LEU A 128 3.16 8.41 4.03
CA LEU A 128 3.08 9.72 3.40
C LEU A 128 3.27 9.53 1.89
N LEU A 129 2.17 9.65 1.15
CA LEU A 129 2.18 9.72 -0.31
C LEU A 129 3.13 10.83 -0.79
N PRO A 130 3.60 10.80 -2.05
CA PRO A 130 4.77 11.56 -2.46
C PRO A 130 4.69 13.04 -2.03
N PHE A 131 5.69 13.46 -1.25
CA PHE A 131 5.77 14.77 -0.61
C PHE A 131 6.88 15.64 -1.21
N PHE A 132 7.34 15.28 -2.40
CA PHE A 132 8.34 15.99 -3.19
C PHE A 132 7.67 16.99 -4.14
N PRO A 133 8.39 18.02 -4.62
CA PRO A 133 7.90 18.87 -5.69
C PRO A 133 7.51 18.02 -6.90
N SER A 134 6.31 18.22 -7.41
CA SER A 134 5.77 17.46 -8.55
C SER A 134 5.01 18.36 -9.51
N SER A 135 5.01 18.02 -10.80
CA SER A 135 4.27 18.76 -11.84
C SER A 135 2.87 18.23 -12.10
N SER A 136 2.63 16.94 -11.84
CA SER A 136 1.33 16.31 -12.04
C SER A 136 1.14 15.04 -11.18
N ASP A 137 0.03 14.33 -11.42
CA ASP A 137 -0.34 13.09 -10.75
C ASP A 137 -0.27 13.13 -9.21
N ASP A 138 -0.63 14.27 -8.61
CA ASP A 138 -0.69 14.50 -7.16
C ASP A 138 0.55 14.03 -6.39
N GLY A 139 1.75 14.23 -6.95
CA GLY A 139 3.02 13.88 -6.32
C GLY A 139 3.84 12.84 -7.06
N PHE A 140 3.23 12.03 -7.94
CA PHE A 140 3.93 10.93 -8.62
C PHE A 140 4.76 11.37 -9.82
N SER A 141 4.54 12.56 -10.38
CA SER A 141 5.46 13.15 -11.37
C SER A 141 6.52 14.00 -10.67
N VAL A 142 7.55 13.35 -10.11
CA VAL A 142 8.54 13.98 -9.21
C VAL A 142 9.56 14.84 -9.97
N ILE A 143 9.76 16.07 -9.51
CA ILE A 143 10.73 17.03 -10.05
C ILE A 143 12.09 16.89 -9.37
N ASP A 144 12.12 16.74 -8.03
CA ASP A 144 13.34 16.60 -7.23
C ASP A 144 13.08 15.71 -6.01
N TYR A 145 13.75 14.56 -5.96
CA TYR A 145 13.61 13.58 -4.89
C TYR A 145 14.24 14.00 -3.56
N LYS A 146 15.17 14.97 -3.54
CA LYS A 146 15.94 15.29 -2.32
C LYS A 146 15.41 16.53 -1.58
N ILE A 147 14.38 17.18 -2.12
CA ILE A 147 13.75 18.36 -1.54
C ILE A 147 12.29 18.03 -1.21
N MET A 148 11.84 18.38 -0.01
CA MET A 148 10.41 18.30 0.33
C MET A 148 9.65 19.49 -0.27
N ASP A 149 8.45 19.27 -0.81
CA ASP A 149 7.62 20.36 -1.32
C ASP A 149 7.25 21.30 -0.17
N SER A 150 7.57 22.58 -0.32
CA SER A 150 7.22 23.65 0.60
C SER A 150 5.72 23.75 0.91
N LYS A 151 4.85 23.24 0.03
CA LYS A 151 3.40 23.15 0.24
C LYS A 151 3.02 22.07 1.25
N MET A 152 3.88 21.08 1.48
CA MET A 152 3.67 19.98 2.43
C MET A 152 4.31 20.29 3.78
N GLY A 153 5.57 20.74 3.78
CA GLY A 153 6.34 21.01 5.00
C GLY A 153 7.85 21.06 4.73
N ARG A 154 8.63 20.68 5.75
CA ARG A 154 10.08 20.52 5.65
C ARG A 154 10.53 19.18 6.26
N TRP A 155 11.77 18.78 5.94
CA TRP A 155 12.36 17.55 6.49
C TRP A 155 12.36 17.53 8.02
N GLU A 156 12.51 18.66 8.69
CA GLU A 156 12.41 18.74 10.15
C GLU A 156 11.04 18.32 10.70
N ASP A 157 9.97 18.61 9.96
CA ASP A 157 8.60 18.22 10.33
C ASP A 157 8.41 16.70 10.20
N LEU A 158 8.98 16.09 9.14
CA LEU A 158 8.97 14.64 8.96
C LEU A 158 9.83 13.92 9.99
N MET A 159 11.01 14.44 10.30
CA MET A 159 11.87 13.87 11.34
C MET A 159 11.16 13.91 12.71
N GLN A 160 10.46 15.00 13.03
CA GLN A 160 9.66 15.08 14.26
C GLN A 160 8.53 14.05 14.25
N MET A 161 7.80 13.89 13.14
CA MET A 161 6.75 12.88 13.01
C MET A 161 7.30 11.44 13.13
N SER A 162 8.54 11.21 12.68
CA SER A 162 9.21 9.91 12.75
C SER A 162 9.58 9.46 14.17
N GLU A 163 9.53 10.37 15.15
CA GLU A 163 9.72 10.02 16.57
C GLU A 163 8.49 9.30 17.13
N ASP A 164 7.29 9.58 16.60
CA ASP A 164 6.01 9.02 17.05
C ASP A 164 5.53 7.86 16.15
N PHE A 165 5.84 7.90 14.86
CA PHE A 165 5.33 6.94 13.87
C PHE A 165 6.45 6.42 12.97
N ARG A 166 6.37 5.14 12.55
CA ARG A 166 7.17 4.68 11.40
C ARG A 166 6.73 5.42 10.15
N ILE A 167 7.67 5.94 9.38
CA ILE A 167 7.36 6.66 8.15
C ILE A 167 7.58 5.75 6.95
N MET A 168 6.53 5.61 6.15
CA MET A 168 6.61 5.03 4.82
C MET A 168 6.64 6.14 3.76
N GLY A 169 7.66 6.12 2.90
CA GLY A 169 7.81 7.08 1.81
C GLY A 169 7.88 6.40 0.44
N ASP A 170 7.45 7.12 -0.59
CA ASP A 170 7.48 6.66 -1.97
C ASP A 170 8.84 6.89 -2.64
N LEU A 171 9.43 5.82 -3.13
CA LEU A 171 10.53 5.83 -4.09
C LEU A 171 9.92 5.62 -5.48
N VAL A 172 9.49 6.73 -6.10
CA VAL A 172 9.01 6.75 -7.49
C VAL A 172 10.20 6.53 -8.40
N MET A 173 10.39 5.30 -8.86
CA MET A 173 11.67 4.91 -9.46
C MET A 173 11.58 4.62 -10.95
N ASN A 174 10.37 4.50 -11.51
CA ASN A 174 10.21 4.25 -12.95
C ASN A 174 10.38 5.50 -13.82
N HIS A 175 9.95 6.65 -13.34
CA HIS A 175 9.82 7.86 -14.14
C HIS A 175 10.10 9.11 -13.31
N VAL A 176 10.40 10.22 -14.00
CA VAL A 176 10.52 11.55 -13.42
C VAL A 176 9.59 12.52 -14.14
N SER A 177 9.34 13.67 -13.53
CA SER A 177 8.70 14.79 -14.21
C SER A 177 9.50 15.24 -15.43
N GLN A 178 8.81 15.64 -16.50
CA GLN A 178 9.44 16.36 -17.61
C GLN A 178 10.10 17.67 -17.14
N HIS A 179 9.69 18.23 -16.00
CA HIS A 179 10.30 19.41 -15.40
C HIS A 179 11.48 19.10 -14.47
N SER A 180 11.84 17.83 -14.29
CA SER A 180 13.01 17.43 -13.49
C SER A 180 14.31 17.96 -14.08
N GLN A 181 15.30 18.16 -13.21
CA GLN A 181 16.65 18.57 -13.64
C GLN A 181 17.25 17.57 -14.63
N TRP A 182 16.97 16.28 -14.47
CA TRP A 182 17.46 15.23 -15.34
C TRP A 182 16.90 15.40 -16.75
N PHE A 183 15.58 15.56 -16.90
CA PHE A 183 14.98 15.67 -18.23
C PHE A 183 15.27 17.01 -18.90
N GLN A 184 15.24 18.12 -18.16
CA GLN A 184 15.67 19.43 -18.69
C GLN A 184 17.15 19.41 -19.12
N GLY A 185 17.98 18.68 -18.39
CA GLY A 185 19.36 18.40 -18.78
C GLY A 185 19.48 17.58 -20.07
N TYR A 186 18.66 16.55 -20.23
CA TYR A 186 18.58 15.77 -21.47
C TYR A 186 18.15 16.64 -22.66
N LEU A 187 17.07 17.43 -22.53
CA LEU A 187 16.58 18.32 -23.59
C LEU A 187 17.63 19.35 -24.03
N SER A 188 18.43 19.85 -23.09
CA SER A 188 19.51 20.83 -23.36
C SER A 188 20.82 20.21 -23.87
N GLY A 189 20.90 18.89 -24.05
CA GLY A 189 22.09 18.21 -24.57
C GLY A 189 23.21 18.06 -23.53
N ASN A 190 22.89 18.09 -22.24
CA ASN A 190 23.87 17.85 -21.19
C ASN A 190 24.35 16.39 -21.23
N GLN A 191 25.66 16.20 -21.44
CA GLN A 191 26.28 14.89 -21.61
C GLN A 191 26.00 13.92 -20.44
N ARG A 192 25.80 14.41 -19.21
CA ARG A 192 25.48 13.57 -18.05
C ARG A 192 24.15 12.83 -18.20
N TYR A 193 23.15 13.49 -18.78
CA TYR A 193 21.77 12.99 -18.83
C TYR A 193 21.40 12.37 -20.16
N ARG A 194 22.34 12.33 -21.13
CA ARG A 194 22.09 11.86 -22.49
C ARG A 194 21.48 10.46 -22.56
N GLU A 195 21.89 9.59 -21.65
CA GLU A 195 21.46 8.18 -21.59
C GLU A 195 20.50 7.90 -20.42
N TYR A 196 19.95 8.93 -19.76
CA TYR A 196 19.01 8.76 -18.64
C TYR A 196 17.59 8.43 -19.10
N PHE A 197 17.27 8.67 -20.37
CA PHE A 197 15.94 8.49 -20.94
C PHE A 197 15.99 7.62 -22.19
N LEU A 198 14.83 7.07 -22.55
CA LEU A 198 14.69 6.13 -23.65
C LEU A 198 14.13 6.87 -24.88
N ALA A 199 15.04 7.34 -25.74
CA ALA A 199 14.68 7.81 -27.06
C ALA A 199 14.52 6.61 -28.01
N MET A 200 13.45 6.57 -28.79
CA MET A 200 13.13 5.44 -29.65
C MET A 200 12.46 5.89 -30.96
N ASP A 201 12.72 5.18 -32.05
CA ASP A 201 12.02 5.44 -33.32
C ASP A 201 10.51 5.22 -33.12
N PRO A 202 9.63 6.18 -33.49
CA PRO A 202 8.19 6.04 -33.38
C PRO A 202 7.61 4.84 -34.15
N ASN A 203 8.36 4.28 -35.10
CA ASN A 203 7.99 3.09 -35.86
C ASN A 203 8.49 1.77 -35.23
N THR A 204 9.14 1.82 -34.07
CA THR A 204 9.57 0.61 -33.36
C THR A 204 8.36 -0.23 -32.96
N ASP A 205 8.43 -1.56 -33.17
CA ASP A 205 7.37 -2.45 -32.74
C ASP A 205 7.34 -2.59 -31.21
N LEU A 206 6.26 -2.09 -30.62
CA LEU A 206 6.00 -2.09 -29.17
C LEU A 206 4.66 -2.75 -28.84
N CYS A 207 4.19 -3.66 -29.70
CA CYS A 207 2.89 -4.33 -29.53
C CYS A 207 2.88 -5.27 -28.31
N SER A 208 4.04 -5.84 -27.95
CA SER A 208 4.20 -6.72 -26.79
C SER A 208 4.17 -5.99 -25.44
N VAL A 209 4.39 -4.67 -25.42
CA VAL A 209 4.52 -3.89 -24.18
C VAL A 209 3.17 -3.76 -23.47
N VAL A 210 3.14 -4.07 -22.18
CA VAL A 210 1.95 -3.88 -21.35
C VAL A 210 1.75 -2.39 -21.06
N ARG A 211 0.54 -1.86 -21.29
CA ARG A 211 0.21 -0.45 -21.11
C ARG A 211 -0.85 -0.26 -20.04
N PRO A 212 -0.58 0.50 -18.95
CA PRO A 212 -1.58 0.78 -17.93
C PRO A 212 -2.57 1.87 -18.36
N ARG A 213 -2.25 2.64 -19.41
CA ARG A 213 -3.03 3.80 -19.88
C ARG A 213 -3.32 3.72 -21.37
N SER A 214 -4.31 4.49 -21.81
CA SER A 214 -4.77 4.52 -23.21
C SER A 214 -3.99 5.45 -24.14
N HIS A 215 -3.10 6.29 -23.59
CA HIS A 215 -2.29 7.24 -24.35
C HIS A 215 -1.16 6.54 -25.14
N PRO A 216 -0.59 7.21 -26.17
CA PRO A 216 0.61 6.72 -26.84
C PRO A 216 1.76 6.48 -25.86
N LEU A 217 2.56 5.45 -26.12
CA LEU A 217 3.72 5.10 -25.29
C LEU A 217 4.93 6.01 -25.53
N LEU A 218 5.00 6.63 -26.71
CA LEU A 218 6.06 7.53 -27.11
C LEU A 218 5.50 8.94 -27.28
N THR A 219 6.19 9.91 -26.68
CA THR A 219 5.84 11.33 -26.73
C THR A 219 6.95 12.12 -27.41
N PRO A 220 6.65 13.01 -28.39
CA PRO A 220 7.66 13.82 -29.05
C PRO A 220 8.10 15.00 -28.18
N PHE A 221 9.42 15.23 -28.10
CA PHE A 221 10.01 16.36 -27.41
C PHE A 221 11.07 17.05 -28.28
N ASN A 222 11.17 18.37 -28.16
CA ASN A 222 12.22 19.15 -28.83
C ASN A 222 13.49 19.15 -27.97
N THR A 223 14.55 18.53 -28.48
CA THR A 223 15.89 18.56 -27.87
C THR A 223 16.80 19.53 -28.61
N SER A 224 17.96 19.85 -28.02
CA SER A 224 19.02 20.62 -28.68
C SER A 224 19.58 19.96 -29.95
N GLU A 225 19.39 18.64 -30.11
CA GLU A 225 19.82 17.86 -31.27
C GLU A 225 18.68 17.65 -32.30
N GLY A 226 17.46 18.10 -32.00
CA GLY A 226 16.26 17.92 -32.84
C GLY A 226 15.09 17.27 -32.10
N GLU A 227 14.02 16.94 -32.82
CA GLU A 227 12.88 16.20 -32.26
C GLU A 227 13.29 14.77 -31.87
N SER A 228 12.91 14.34 -30.68
CA SER A 228 13.16 12.99 -30.14
C SER A 228 11.88 12.42 -29.55
N TRP A 229 11.62 11.14 -29.78
CA TRP A 229 10.44 10.44 -29.28
C TRP A 229 10.82 9.65 -28.04
N ILE A 230 10.25 10.02 -26.89
CA ILE A 230 10.66 9.54 -25.57
C ILE A 230 9.60 8.62 -24.97
N TRP A 231 10.04 7.56 -24.30
CA TRP A 231 9.18 6.62 -23.58
C TRP A 231 8.46 7.26 -22.39
N THR A 232 7.13 7.21 -22.38
CA THR A 232 6.25 7.76 -21.33
C THR A 232 5.10 6.78 -21.04
N THR A 233 5.31 5.84 -20.11
CA THR A 233 4.38 4.73 -19.82
C THR A 233 3.03 5.20 -19.26
N PHE A 234 3.05 6.27 -18.45
CA PHE A 234 1.88 6.71 -17.66
C PHE A 234 1.24 7.99 -18.22
N SER A 235 2.04 9.01 -18.48
CA SER A 235 1.58 10.27 -19.08
C SER A 235 2.75 11.01 -19.72
N GLU A 236 2.45 11.97 -20.59
CA GLU A 236 3.47 12.83 -21.25
C GLU A 236 4.37 13.55 -20.24
N ASP A 237 3.86 13.84 -19.04
CA ASP A 237 4.60 14.50 -17.97
C ASP A 237 5.50 13.54 -17.16
N GLN A 238 5.24 12.24 -17.23
CA GLN A 238 5.96 11.17 -16.53
C GLN A 238 6.90 10.46 -17.51
N VAL A 239 8.15 10.92 -17.53
CA VAL A 239 9.18 10.43 -18.46
C VAL A 239 9.93 9.26 -17.85
N ASP A 240 9.84 8.08 -18.48
CA ASP A 240 10.50 6.86 -18.01
C ASP A 240 12.02 6.99 -18.07
N VAL A 241 12.68 6.55 -17.00
CA VAL A 241 14.14 6.53 -16.91
C VAL A 241 14.72 5.22 -17.49
N ASN A 242 15.96 5.30 -17.97
CA ASN A 242 16.65 4.19 -18.60
C ASN A 242 17.53 3.39 -17.62
N TYR A 243 16.99 2.32 -17.03
CA TYR A 243 17.77 1.44 -16.15
C TYR A 243 18.87 0.64 -16.84
N ALA A 244 18.91 0.58 -18.18
CA ALA A 244 20.04 -0.01 -18.88
C ALA A 244 21.33 0.80 -18.69
N ASN A 245 21.21 2.08 -18.32
CA ASN A 245 22.32 2.91 -17.88
C ASN A 245 22.54 2.75 -16.36
N PRO A 246 23.71 2.22 -15.92
CA PRO A 246 23.99 2.02 -14.49
C PRO A 246 23.99 3.32 -13.66
N GLU A 247 24.24 4.48 -14.29
CA GLU A 247 24.18 5.78 -13.59
C GLU A 247 22.80 6.06 -13.01
N VAL A 248 21.72 5.68 -13.71
CA VAL A 248 20.34 5.84 -13.23
C VAL A 248 20.12 5.03 -11.95
N LEU A 249 20.61 3.79 -11.91
CA LEU A 249 20.51 2.96 -10.71
C LEU A 249 21.27 3.57 -9.52
N PHE A 250 22.44 4.17 -9.77
CA PHE A 250 23.17 4.87 -8.71
C PHE A 250 22.43 6.09 -8.15
N GLU A 251 21.74 6.87 -8.99
CA GLU A 251 20.93 8.01 -8.54
C GLU A 251 19.77 7.57 -7.64
N TYR A 252 19.12 6.43 -7.94
CA TYR A 252 18.07 5.89 -7.09
C TYR A 252 18.58 5.24 -5.82
N ILE A 253 19.75 4.59 -5.84
CA ILE A 253 20.41 4.10 -4.62
C ILE A 253 20.79 5.27 -3.71
N ASP A 254 21.35 6.34 -4.27
CA ASP A 254 21.67 7.57 -3.56
C ASP A 254 20.40 8.21 -2.94
N THR A 255 19.29 8.24 -3.68
CA THR A 255 17.98 8.69 -3.19
C THR A 255 17.44 7.81 -2.06
N LEU A 256 17.52 6.48 -2.20
CA LEU A 256 17.13 5.54 -1.15
C LEU A 256 17.93 5.77 0.14
N LEU A 257 19.26 5.84 0.05
CA LEU A 257 20.13 6.06 1.22
C LEU A 257 19.83 7.41 1.87
N PHE A 258 19.54 8.44 1.07
CA PHE A 258 19.08 9.72 1.57
C PHE A 258 17.77 9.59 2.36
N TYR A 259 16.73 8.90 1.86
CA TYR A 259 15.47 8.71 2.59
C TYR A 259 15.67 7.99 3.92
N LEU A 260 16.45 6.90 3.91
CA LEU A 260 16.78 6.15 5.11
C LEU A 260 17.53 7.03 6.13
N SER A 261 18.44 7.90 5.68
CA SER A 261 19.15 8.86 6.55
C SER A 261 18.25 9.94 7.16
N LYS A 262 17.04 10.14 6.59
CA LYS A 262 16.05 11.12 7.03
C LYS A 262 14.96 10.53 7.93
N GLY A 263 15.06 9.25 8.30
CA GLY A 263 14.11 8.59 9.20
C GLY A 263 12.97 7.86 8.51
N VAL A 264 13.04 7.67 7.18
CA VAL A 264 12.12 6.76 6.49
C VAL A 264 12.48 5.32 6.84
N THR A 265 11.54 4.57 7.41
CA THR A 265 11.73 3.18 7.85
C THR A 265 10.93 2.18 7.03
N MET A 266 10.15 2.66 6.06
CA MET A 266 9.46 1.82 5.10
C MET A 266 9.47 2.50 3.72
N VAL A 267 9.77 1.75 2.66
CA VAL A 267 9.94 2.32 1.32
C VAL A 267 8.99 1.64 0.36
N ARG A 268 8.09 2.41 -0.25
CA ARG A 268 7.26 1.97 -1.37
C ARG A 268 8.01 2.13 -2.67
N MET A 269 8.24 1.03 -3.38
CA MET A 269 8.78 1.09 -4.74
C MET A 269 7.60 1.19 -5.71
N ASP A 270 7.31 2.42 -6.11
CA ASP A 270 6.20 2.74 -7.02
C ASP A 270 6.52 2.32 -8.46
N ALA A 271 5.53 1.74 -9.15
CA ALA A 271 5.65 1.31 -10.54
C ALA A 271 6.88 0.42 -10.82
N VAL A 272 7.37 -0.30 -9.81
CA VAL A 272 8.63 -1.05 -9.87
C VAL A 272 8.62 -2.11 -10.97
N ALA A 273 7.47 -2.69 -11.28
CA ALA A 273 7.34 -3.71 -12.31
C ALA A 273 7.73 -3.25 -13.71
N PHE A 274 7.69 -1.94 -13.96
CA PHE A 274 7.95 -1.37 -15.27
C PHE A 274 9.42 -1.00 -15.50
N ILE A 275 10.28 -0.92 -14.48
CA ILE A 275 11.56 -0.18 -14.56
C ILE A 275 12.53 -0.61 -15.67
N TRP A 276 12.52 -1.88 -16.09
CA TRP A 276 13.39 -2.38 -17.15
C TRP A 276 12.66 -2.52 -18.49
N LYS A 277 13.19 -1.90 -19.54
CA LYS A 277 12.57 -1.90 -20.88
C LYS A 277 13.41 -2.71 -21.86
N GLU A 278 12.76 -3.63 -22.56
CA GLU A 278 13.35 -4.43 -23.62
C GLU A 278 12.30 -4.62 -24.73
N PRO A 279 12.40 -3.88 -25.86
CA PRO A 279 11.48 -4.04 -26.98
C PRO A 279 11.38 -5.50 -27.43
N GLY A 280 10.15 -5.95 -27.72
CA GLY A 280 9.83 -7.36 -27.99
C GLY A 280 9.36 -8.15 -26.76
N THR A 281 9.53 -7.62 -25.55
CA THR A 281 9.00 -8.19 -24.30
C THR A 281 7.78 -7.42 -23.79
N SER A 282 7.20 -7.86 -22.66
CA SER A 282 6.15 -7.12 -21.95
C SER A 282 6.62 -5.81 -21.32
N CYS A 283 7.94 -5.64 -21.11
CA CYS A 283 8.53 -4.60 -20.24
C CYS A 283 7.89 -4.54 -18.84
N LEU A 284 7.37 -5.68 -18.37
CA LEU A 284 6.73 -5.85 -17.07
C LEU A 284 7.32 -7.09 -16.39
N HIS A 285 7.70 -6.98 -15.13
CA HIS A 285 8.29 -8.09 -14.34
C HIS A 285 9.58 -8.67 -14.94
N HIS A 286 10.37 -7.84 -15.62
CA HIS A 286 11.61 -8.29 -16.23
C HIS A 286 12.57 -8.91 -15.18
N PRO A 287 13.36 -9.96 -15.49
CA PRO A 287 14.29 -10.54 -14.53
C PRO A 287 15.28 -9.53 -13.93
N LYS A 288 15.70 -8.53 -14.71
CA LYS A 288 16.54 -7.43 -14.22
C LYS A 288 15.81 -6.46 -13.29
N THR A 289 14.48 -6.34 -13.39
CA THR A 289 13.66 -5.63 -12.39
C THR A 289 13.75 -6.32 -11.04
N HIS A 290 13.54 -7.65 -11.01
CA HIS A 290 13.68 -8.44 -9.77
C HIS A 290 15.09 -8.30 -9.16
N GLU A 291 16.14 -8.38 -9.98
CA GLU A 291 17.51 -8.21 -9.51
C GLU A 291 17.78 -6.83 -8.88
N ILE A 292 17.18 -5.76 -9.42
CA ILE A 292 17.26 -4.42 -8.82
C ILE A 292 16.58 -4.40 -7.44
N VAL A 293 15.43 -5.07 -7.28
CA VAL A 293 14.75 -5.20 -5.98
C VAL A 293 15.61 -5.97 -4.98
N LYS A 294 16.27 -7.06 -5.40
CA LYS A 294 17.23 -7.82 -4.58
C LYS A 294 18.44 -6.97 -4.14
N LEU A 295 18.95 -6.15 -5.04
CA LEU A 295 20.03 -5.21 -4.71
C LEU A 295 19.59 -4.17 -3.68
N ILE A 296 18.41 -3.57 -3.88
CA ILE A 296 17.82 -2.61 -2.92
C ILE A 296 17.62 -3.27 -1.55
N ARG A 297 17.12 -4.52 -1.52
CA ARG A 297 16.99 -5.31 -0.30
C ARG A 297 18.32 -5.55 0.38
N THR A 298 19.33 -5.98 -0.37
CA THR A 298 20.69 -6.24 0.14
C THR A 298 21.33 -5.00 0.74
N LEU A 299 21.18 -3.83 0.10
CA LEU A 299 21.67 -2.56 0.62
C LEU A 299 20.92 -2.15 1.89
N THR A 300 19.58 -2.23 1.87
CA THR A 300 18.71 -1.83 2.98
C THR A 300 18.99 -2.65 4.24
N ASP A 301 19.07 -3.97 4.12
CA ASP A 301 19.35 -4.89 5.24
C ASP A 301 20.71 -4.62 5.88
N ALA A 302 21.68 -4.14 5.11
CA ALA A 302 23.01 -3.82 5.60
C ALA A 302 23.06 -2.45 6.31
N VAL A 303 22.51 -1.41 5.69
CA VAL A 303 22.68 -0.02 6.17
C VAL A 303 21.62 0.40 7.18
N ALA A 304 20.38 -0.07 7.01
CA ALA A 304 19.22 0.28 7.84
C ALA A 304 18.39 -0.97 8.21
N PRO A 305 18.95 -1.91 9.01
CA PRO A 305 18.25 -3.10 9.47
C PRO A 305 16.89 -2.78 10.11
N GLY A 306 15.85 -3.54 9.75
CA GLY A 306 14.48 -3.34 10.24
C GLY A 306 13.60 -2.46 9.33
N THR A 307 14.17 -1.88 8.27
CA THR A 307 13.41 -1.18 7.24
C THR A 307 12.53 -2.16 6.46
N THR A 308 11.26 -1.79 6.23
CA THR A 308 10.35 -2.58 5.39
C THR A 308 10.37 -2.09 3.95
N LEU A 309 10.53 -3.01 3.00
CA LEU A 309 10.44 -2.72 1.57
C LEU A 309 9.12 -3.28 1.04
N ILE A 310 8.35 -2.45 0.35
CA ILE A 310 7.09 -2.86 -0.26
C ILE A 310 7.08 -2.51 -1.74
N THR A 311 6.74 -3.49 -2.58
CA THR A 311 6.52 -3.27 -4.01
C THR A 311 5.06 -2.94 -4.26
N GLU A 312 4.80 -2.04 -5.20
CA GLU A 312 3.46 -1.82 -5.71
C GLU A 312 3.32 -2.41 -7.11
N THR A 313 2.44 -3.40 -7.22
CA THR A 313 2.08 -4.07 -8.47
C THR A 313 0.60 -4.40 -8.50
N ASN A 314 -0.19 -3.58 -9.19
CA ASN A 314 -1.62 -3.78 -9.39
C ASN A 314 -1.91 -4.82 -10.50
N VAL A 315 -1.56 -6.07 -10.21
CA VAL A 315 -1.60 -7.23 -11.12
C VAL A 315 -2.25 -8.43 -10.42
N PRO A 316 -2.58 -9.53 -11.14
CA PRO A 316 -3.07 -10.77 -10.53
C PRO A 316 -2.14 -11.29 -9.42
N HIS A 317 -2.70 -12.09 -8.50
CA HIS A 317 -2.03 -12.48 -7.25
C HIS A 317 -0.65 -13.13 -7.45
N GLU A 318 -0.53 -14.08 -8.38
CA GLU A 318 0.72 -14.82 -8.65
C GLU A 318 1.84 -13.88 -9.13
N GLU A 319 1.53 -12.92 -10.00
CA GLU A 319 2.49 -11.92 -10.48
C GLU A 319 2.93 -10.99 -9.33
N ASN A 320 2.00 -10.61 -8.46
CA ASN A 320 2.28 -9.72 -7.33
C ASN A 320 3.17 -10.39 -6.26
N ILE A 321 2.92 -11.65 -5.91
CA ILE A 321 3.74 -12.37 -4.91
C ILE A 321 5.12 -12.79 -5.43
N SER A 322 5.35 -12.74 -6.75
CA SER A 322 6.67 -13.03 -7.34
C SER A 322 7.77 -12.11 -6.79
N TYR A 323 7.41 -10.90 -6.33
CA TYR A 323 8.32 -9.93 -5.71
C TYR A 323 8.78 -10.27 -4.29
N PHE A 324 8.39 -11.43 -3.76
CA PHE A 324 9.07 -11.99 -2.60
C PHE A 324 10.39 -12.68 -2.97
N GLY A 325 10.57 -13.07 -4.25
CA GLY A 325 11.72 -13.86 -4.70
C GLY A 325 11.85 -15.14 -3.87
N ASP A 326 13.08 -15.45 -3.44
CA ASP A 326 13.37 -16.55 -2.51
C ASP A 326 13.34 -16.06 -1.03
N GLY A 327 12.55 -15.02 -0.75
CA GLY A 327 12.59 -14.26 0.51
C GLY A 327 13.65 -13.15 0.55
N ASP A 328 14.29 -12.87 -0.60
CA ASP A 328 15.42 -11.96 -0.78
C ASP A 328 15.09 -10.67 -1.56
N GLU A 329 13.82 -10.45 -1.89
CA GLU A 329 13.30 -9.24 -2.52
C GLU A 329 12.52 -8.37 -1.53
N ALA A 330 11.28 -8.00 -1.86
CA ALA A 330 10.42 -7.17 -1.02
C ALA A 330 10.06 -7.89 0.28
N HIS A 331 9.89 -7.13 1.35
CA HIS A 331 9.37 -7.65 2.61
C HIS A 331 7.85 -7.80 2.56
N MET A 332 7.20 -6.95 1.77
CA MET A 332 5.76 -6.82 1.73
C MET A 332 5.27 -6.55 0.30
N VAL A 333 4.05 -7.00 -0.01
CA VAL A 333 3.33 -6.65 -1.24
C VAL A 333 1.90 -6.22 -0.92
N TYR A 334 1.28 -5.42 -1.79
CA TYR A 334 -0.13 -5.01 -1.65
C TYR A 334 -1.09 -6.15 -1.99
N GLN A 335 -2.26 -6.21 -1.33
CA GLN A 335 -3.36 -7.12 -1.70
C GLN A 335 -4.44 -6.41 -2.51
N PHE A 336 -4.12 -6.06 -3.77
CA PHE A 336 -5.04 -5.31 -4.63
C PHE A 336 -6.36 -6.03 -4.93
N SER A 337 -6.41 -7.36 -4.90
CA SER A 337 -7.66 -8.12 -5.07
C SER A 337 -8.64 -7.96 -3.90
N LEU A 338 -8.18 -7.56 -2.71
CA LEU A 338 -9.00 -7.56 -1.50
C LEU A 338 -10.17 -6.56 -1.57
N ALA A 339 -9.87 -5.30 -1.92
CA ALA A 339 -10.87 -4.23 -2.00
C ALA A 339 -12.03 -4.54 -2.96
N PRO A 340 -11.81 -4.89 -4.25
CA PRO A 340 -12.89 -5.22 -5.16
C PRO A 340 -13.64 -6.51 -4.76
N LEU A 341 -12.97 -7.52 -4.19
CA LEU A 341 -13.63 -8.75 -3.73
C LEU A 341 -14.53 -8.51 -2.51
N LEU A 342 -14.11 -7.67 -1.56
CA LEU A 342 -14.95 -7.28 -0.43
C LEU A 342 -16.17 -6.46 -0.88
N LEU A 343 -15.95 -5.51 -1.79
CA LEU A 343 -17.03 -4.73 -2.39
C LEU A 343 -18.03 -5.65 -3.09
N HIS A 344 -17.55 -6.59 -3.91
CA HIS A 344 -18.36 -7.61 -4.57
C HIS A 344 -19.18 -8.44 -3.58
N ALA A 345 -18.53 -8.99 -2.55
CA ALA A 345 -19.17 -9.87 -1.58
C ALA A 345 -20.27 -9.15 -0.77
N LEU A 346 -20.05 -7.89 -0.38
CA LEU A 346 -21.03 -7.09 0.35
C LEU A 346 -22.18 -6.58 -0.53
N ARG A 347 -21.95 -6.40 -1.82
CA ARG A 347 -22.98 -6.03 -2.81
C ARG A 347 -23.89 -7.21 -3.15
N THR A 348 -23.30 -8.37 -3.38
CA THR A 348 -24.03 -9.60 -3.76
C THR A 348 -24.60 -10.35 -2.56
N GLY A 349 -24.08 -10.09 -1.35
CA GLY A 349 -24.41 -10.86 -0.16
C GLY A 349 -23.89 -12.29 -0.20
N SER A 350 -22.86 -12.56 -1.00
CA SER A 350 -22.30 -13.89 -1.22
C SER A 350 -20.78 -13.93 -0.99
N SER A 351 -20.32 -14.93 -0.25
CA SER A 351 -18.90 -15.17 0.02
C SER A 351 -18.24 -16.07 -1.02
N ARG A 352 -18.97 -16.63 -1.99
CA ARG A 352 -18.50 -17.68 -2.90
C ARG A 352 -17.10 -17.42 -3.48
N ILE A 353 -16.88 -16.23 -4.02
CA ILE A 353 -15.61 -15.84 -4.66
C ILE A 353 -14.57 -15.45 -3.63
N LEU A 354 -14.93 -14.59 -2.67
CA LEU A 354 -14.05 -14.14 -1.60
C LEU A 354 -13.49 -15.31 -0.76
N HIS A 355 -14.34 -16.30 -0.45
CA HIS A 355 -13.99 -17.53 0.26
C HIS A 355 -12.98 -18.37 -0.51
N GLY A 356 -13.20 -18.55 -1.82
CA GLY A 356 -12.27 -19.25 -2.70
C GLY A 356 -10.91 -18.56 -2.75
N TRP A 357 -10.90 -17.24 -2.92
CA TRP A 357 -9.68 -16.44 -2.91
C TRP A 357 -8.94 -16.52 -1.56
N LEU A 358 -9.64 -16.36 -0.43
CA LEU A 358 -9.04 -16.46 0.90
C LEU A 358 -8.36 -17.82 1.15
N LYS A 359 -8.91 -18.91 0.61
CA LYS A 359 -8.27 -20.23 0.67
C LYS A 359 -6.98 -20.29 -0.15
N GLY A 360 -6.95 -19.64 -1.31
CA GLY A 360 -5.79 -19.63 -2.22
C GLY A 360 -4.59 -18.85 -1.68
N VAL A 361 -4.81 -17.77 -0.92
CA VAL A 361 -3.78 -16.82 -0.46
C VAL A 361 -2.95 -17.34 0.74
N SER A 362 -3.09 -18.62 1.10
CA SER A 362 -2.54 -19.18 2.36
C SER A 362 -1.03 -19.46 2.34
N ASN A 363 -0.41 -19.56 1.16
CA ASN A 363 0.97 -20.03 1.01
C ASN A 363 1.93 -18.87 0.66
N LEU A 364 2.37 -18.13 1.68
CA LEU A 364 3.36 -17.07 1.53
C LEU A 364 4.74 -17.59 1.99
N PRO A 365 5.86 -17.15 1.36
CA PRO A 365 7.19 -17.47 1.83
C PRO A 365 7.41 -17.06 3.29
N ASP A 366 8.41 -17.68 3.93
CA ASP A 366 8.78 -17.32 5.31
C ASP A 366 9.12 -15.83 5.40
N HIS A 367 8.63 -15.20 6.46
CA HIS A 367 8.77 -13.76 6.75
C HIS A 367 8.09 -12.79 5.77
N ALA A 368 7.53 -13.25 4.65
CA ALA A 368 6.77 -12.43 3.73
C ALA A 368 5.50 -11.87 4.40
N LEU A 369 5.18 -10.62 4.05
CA LEU A 369 4.02 -9.91 4.55
C LEU A 369 3.15 -9.43 3.40
N VAL A 370 1.85 -9.32 3.66
CA VAL A 370 0.90 -8.71 2.72
C VAL A 370 0.27 -7.51 3.38
N LEU A 371 0.06 -6.44 2.62
CA LEU A 371 -0.66 -5.24 3.07
C LEU A 371 -2.14 -5.36 2.69
N ASN A 372 -3.00 -5.48 3.69
CA ASN A 372 -4.45 -5.59 3.51
C ASN A 372 -5.08 -4.21 3.58
N PHE A 373 -5.81 -3.80 2.55
CA PHE A 373 -6.43 -2.47 2.48
C PHE A 373 -7.71 -2.49 1.63
N THR A 374 -8.60 -1.54 1.88
CA THR A 374 -9.82 -1.36 1.06
C THR A 374 -9.76 -0.13 0.15
N ALA A 375 -8.91 0.84 0.47
CA ALA A 375 -8.85 2.12 -0.23
C ALA A 375 -7.43 2.65 -0.25
N SER A 376 -7.11 3.42 -1.28
CA SER A 376 -5.83 4.13 -1.42
C SER A 376 -6.06 5.47 -2.12
N HIS A 377 -4.98 6.13 -2.53
CA HIS A 377 -5.05 7.31 -3.38
C HIS A 377 -5.54 6.99 -4.80
N ASP A 378 -5.34 5.77 -5.27
CA ASP A 378 -5.88 5.26 -6.52
C ASP A 378 -7.30 4.71 -6.33
N GLY A 379 -8.06 4.62 -7.43
CA GLY A 379 -9.36 3.96 -7.40
C GLY A 379 -9.24 2.45 -7.20
N ILE A 380 -10.39 1.79 -7.08
CA ILE A 380 -10.46 0.33 -6.87
C ILE A 380 -10.12 -0.36 -8.20
N GLY A 381 -8.96 -1.04 -8.24
CA GLY A 381 -8.50 -1.74 -9.42
C GLY A 381 -9.42 -2.90 -9.81
N VAL A 382 -9.68 -3.04 -11.12
CA VAL A 382 -10.49 -4.13 -11.68
C VAL A 382 -9.60 -5.28 -12.20
N ARG A 383 -8.36 -4.98 -12.58
CA ARG A 383 -7.39 -5.99 -13.02
C ARG A 383 -7.15 -7.15 -12.02
N PRO A 384 -7.03 -6.89 -10.70
CA PRO A 384 -6.76 -7.95 -9.72
C PRO A 384 -7.88 -8.99 -9.57
N VAL A 385 -9.06 -8.75 -10.16
CA VAL A 385 -10.18 -9.70 -10.16
C VAL A 385 -10.36 -10.42 -11.50
N GLU A 386 -9.49 -10.14 -12.49
CA GLU A 386 -9.43 -10.89 -13.75
C GLU A 386 -9.26 -12.40 -13.45
N GLY A 387 -10.15 -13.24 -13.98
CA GLY A 387 -10.14 -14.69 -13.74
C GLY A 387 -10.71 -15.14 -12.37
N LEU A 388 -11.04 -14.20 -11.47
CA LEU A 388 -11.68 -14.50 -10.17
C LEU A 388 -13.18 -14.21 -10.18
N VAL A 389 -13.57 -13.06 -10.72
CA VAL A 389 -14.97 -12.61 -10.77
C VAL A 389 -15.50 -12.73 -12.21
N PRO A 390 -16.67 -13.34 -12.43
CA PRO A 390 -17.29 -13.38 -13.76
C PRO A 390 -17.48 -11.97 -14.35
N GLU A 391 -17.29 -11.85 -15.66
CA GLU A 391 -17.33 -10.55 -16.35
C GLU A 391 -18.68 -9.85 -16.19
N GLU A 392 -19.79 -10.59 -16.20
CA GLU A 392 -21.12 -10.04 -15.97
C GLU A 392 -21.26 -9.44 -14.56
N GLU A 393 -20.66 -10.07 -13.54
CA GLU A 393 -20.67 -9.58 -12.16
C GLU A 393 -19.75 -8.36 -11.99
N VAL A 394 -18.64 -8.28 -12.74
CA VAL A 394 -17.79 -7.08 -12.81
C VAL A 394 -18.55 -5.91 -13.46
N ASN A 395 -19.25 -6.16 -14.57
CA ASN A 395 -20.04 -5.14 -15.25
C ASN A 395 -21.18 -4.61 -14.37
N GLN A 396 -21.79 -5.46 -13.54
CA GLN A 396 -22.77 -5.02 -12.56
C GLN A 396 -22.14 -4.11 -11.49
N LEU A 397 -20.95 -4.44 -10.99
CA LEU A 397 -20.24 -3.58 -10.03
C LEU A 397 -19.90 -2.21 -10.63
N ILE A 398 -19.52 -2.16 -11.91
CA ILE A 398 -19.28 -0.90 -12.62
C ILE A 398 -20.57 -0.07 -12.66
N ALA A 399 -21.68 -0.67 -13.08
CA ALA A 399 -22.98 0.01 -13.14
C ALA A 399 -23.45 0.51 -11.76
N ASP A 400 -23.20 -0.27 -10.70
CA ASP A 400 -23.50 0.12 -9.33
C ASP A 400 -22.68 1.34 -8.89
N VAL A 401 -21.38 1.37 -9.20
CA VAL A 401 -20.49 2.50 -8.90
C VAL A 401 -20.93 3.77 -9.63
N GLU A 402 -21.31 3.68 -10.90
CA GLU A 402 -21.81 4.82 -11.67
C GLU A 402 -23.10 5.40 -11.09
N GLN A 403 -24.01 4.53 -10.63
CA GLN A 403 -25.26 4.95 -9.97
C GLN A 403 -25.00 5.66 -8.63
N LEU A 404 -23.88 5.38 -7.97
CA LEU A 404 -23.44 6.03 -6.72
C LEU A 404 -22.60 7.29 -6.98
N GLY A 405 -22.52 7.74 -8.24
CA GLY A 405 -21.77 8.95 -8.62
C GLY A 405 -20.27 8.73 -8.77
N GLY A 406 -19.80 7.49 -8.84
CA GLY A 406 -18.43 7.16 -9.20
C GLY A 406 -18.19 7.17 -10.72
N PHE A 407 -16.93 6.98 -11.13
CA PHE A 407 -16.51 6.97 -12.53
C PHE A 407 -15.66 5.75 -12.88
N LEU A 408 -15.74 5.26 -14.11
CA LEU A 408 -14.84 4.22 -14.62
C LEU A 408 -13.69 4.83 -15.42
N SER A 409 -12.46 4.41 -15.10
CA SER A 409 -11.31 4.59 -15.98
C SER A 409 -11.04 3.31 -16.76
N SER A 410 -10.65 3.44 -18.03
CA SER A 410 -10.38 2.31 -18.94
C SER A 410 -8.92 2.26 -19.37
N LYS A 411 -8.41 1.06 -19.68
CA LYS A 411 -7.11 0.82 -20.34
C LYS A 411 -7.31 0.50 -21.81
N ARG A 412 -6.32 0.77 -22.66
CA ARG A 412 -6.30 0.36 -24.07
C ARG A 412 -5.48 -0.92 -24.21
N ASN A 413 -6.10 -1.95 -24.75
CA ASN A 413 -5.47 -3.23 -25.05
C ASN A 413 -4.59 -3.14 -26.31
N SER A 414 -3.72 -4.12 -26.52
CA SER A 414 -2.81 -4.18 -27.68
C SER A 414 -3.55 -4.23 -29.03
N ASP A 415 -4.76 -4.80 -29.05
CA ASP A 415 -5.66 -4.82 -30.20
C ASP A 415 -6.43 -3.51 -30.43
N GLY A 416 -6.23 -2.51 -29.57
CA GLY A 416 -6.88 -1.21 -29.62
C GLY A 416 -8.25 -1.14 -28.93
N SER A 417 -8.77 -2.24 -28.40
CA SER A 417 -10.00 -2.27 -27.61
C SER A 417 -9.81 -1.59 -26.24
N LEU A 418 -10.90 -1.18 -25.60
CA LEU A 418 -10.89 -0.63 -24.24
C LEU A 418 -11.41 -1.66 -23.26
N SER A 419 -10.76 -1.78 -22.10
CA SER A 419 -11.24 -2.61 -20.99
C SER A 419 -11.29 -1.82 -19.68
N PRO A 420 -12.21 -2.16 -18.76
CA PRO A 420 -12.26 -1.56 -17.43
C PRO A 420 -10.90 -1.66 -16.71
N TYR A 421 -10.48 -0.58 -16.05
CA TYR A 421 -9.22 -0.54 -15.33
C TYR A 421 -9.42 -0.24 -13.85
N GLU A 422 -10.16 0.83 -13.54
CA GLU A 422 -10.25 1.35 -12.17
C GLU A 422 -11.59 2.04 -11.90
N LEU A 423 -12.21 1.68 -10.77
CA LEU A 423 -13.44 2.30 -10.24
C LEU A 423 -13.05 3.48 -9.35
N ASN A 424 -13.41 4.70 -9.77
CA ASN A 424 -13.10 5.95 -9.09
C ASN A 424 -14.30 6.37 -8.24
N ILE A 425 -14.22 6.04 -6.95
CA ILE A 425 -15.24 6.32 -5.94
C ILE A 425 -14.57 6.25 -4.55
N THR A 426 -15.06 6.97 -3.54
CA THR A 426 -14.63 6.69 -2.17
C THR A 426 -15.12 5.32 -1.74
N TYR A 427 -14.31 4.58 -0.99
CA TYR A 427 -14.74 3.24 -0.54
C TYR A 427 -15.94 3.29 0.42
N PHE A 428 -16.17 4.43 1.08
CA PHE A 428 -17.37 4.63 1.87
C PHE A 428 -18.61 4.70 0.98
N ASP A 429 -18.61 5.54 -0.06
CA ASP A 429 -19.75 5.69 -0.97
C ASP A 429 -19.97 4.49 -1.89
N SER A 430 -18.92 3.72 -2.19
CA SER A 430 -19.07 2.45 -2.94
C SER A 430 -19.93 1.42 -2.19
N LEU A 431 -20.13 1.56 -0.88
CA LEU A 431 -20.98 0.70 -0.05
C LEU A 431 -22.37 1.29 0.24
N GLY A 432 -22.71 2.43 -0.36
CA GLY A 432 -24.01 3.09 -0.25
C GLY A 432 -25.19 2.27 -0.78
N VAL A 433 -26.41 2.74 -0.56
CA VAL A 433 -27.64 2.10 -1.06
C VAL A 433 -28.04 2.75 -2.39
N ILE A 434 -28.40 1.93 -3.38
CA ILE A 434 -28.78 2.39 -4.72
C ILE A 434 -30.29 2.55 -4.81
N GLY A 435 -30.77 3.61 -5.45
CA GLY A 435 -32.18 3.77 -5.82
C GLY A 435 -33.08 4.36 -4.73
N GLU A 436 -32.54 4.73 -3.57
CA GLU A 436 -33.26 5.43 -2.51
C GLU A 436 -32.51 6.73 -2.17
N THR A 437 -33.24 7.85 -2.03
CA THR A 437 -32.66 9.14 -1.65
C THR A 437 -32.55 9.25 -0.14
N GLU A 438 -31.41 9.71 0.38
CA GLU A 438 -31.30 10.11 1.78
C GLU A 438 -32.30 11.26 2.07
N ASP A 439 -33.04 11.16 3.18
CA ASP A 439 -33.77 12.31 3.72
C ASP A 439 -32.77 13.35 4.25
N ASP A 440 -33.06 14.64 4.06
CA ASP A 440 -32.18 15.79 4.38
C ASP A 440 -31.68 15.85 5.85
N ASP A 441 -32.29 15.08 6.76
CA ASP A 441 -31.93 15.04 8.18
C ASP A 441 -31.01 13.89 8.59
N GLY A 442 -30.61 13.02 7.64
CA GLY A 442 -29.73 11.88 7.92
C GLY A 442 -30.35 10.77 8.78
N SER A 443 -31.65 10.83 9.07
CA SER A 443 -32.38 9.86 9.91
C SER A 443 -32.77 8.58 9.16
N SER A 444 -32.50 8.51 7.85
CA SER A 444 -32.84 7.34 7.02
C SER A 444 -32.07 6.09 7.47
N GLY A 445 -32.73 4.93 7.46
CA GLY A 445 -32.09 3.64 7.71
C GLY A 445 -30.94 3.32 6.73
N LEU A 446 -30.87 4.03 5.60
CA LEU A 446 -29.87 3.90 4.54
C LEU A 446 -28.45 4.20 5.04
N GLN A 447 -28.27 5.30 5.78
CA GLN A 447 -26.96 5.67 6.31
C GLN A 447 -26.47 4.60 7.30
N THR A 448 -27.37 4.04 8.11
CA THR A 448 -27.05 2.95 9.03
C THR A 448 -26.61 1.69 8.29
N VAL A 449 -27.26 1.34 7.17
CA VAL A 449 -26.84 0.22 6.31
C VAL A 449 -25.47 0.47 5.68
N GLN A 450 -25.22 1.67 5.14
CA GLN A 450 -23.92 2.03 4.56
C GLN A 450 -22.80 1.95 5.61
N ILE A 451 -23.01 2.52 6.79
CA ILE A 451 -22.06 2.46 7.91
C ILE A 451 -21.81 1.00 8.33
N ALA A 452 -22.86 0.17 8.43
CA ALA A 452 -22.71 -1.24 8.80
C ALA A 452 -21.89 -2.03 7.76
N ARG A 453 -22.17 -1.85 6.46
CA ARG A 453 -21.38 -2.45 5.36
C ARG A 453 -19.92 -1.99 5.43
N PHE A 454 -19.71 -0.69 5.61
CA PHE A 454 -18.38 -0.12 5.68
C PHE A 454 -17.61 -0.65 6.88
N LEU A 455 -18.13 -0.54 8.10
CA LEU A 455 -17.46 -1.05 9.30
C LEU A 455 -17.23 -2.56 9.24
N GLY A 456 -18.18 -3.32 8.69
CA GLY A 456 -17.99 -4.75 8.45
C GLY A 456 -16.82 -5.03 7.50
N SER A 457 -16.69 -4.27 6.41
CA SER A 457 -15.52 -4.38 5.53
C SER A 457 -14.20 -4.10 6.24
N GLN A 458 -14.16 -3.07 7.10
CA GLN A 458 -12.94 -2.68 7.80
C GLN A 458 -12.59 -3.70 8.89
N ALA A 459 -13.57 -4.22 9.64
CA ALA A 459 -13.36 -5.29 10.62
C ALA A 459 -12.83 -6.58 9.97
N MET A 460 -13.28 -6.91 8.76
CA MET A 460 -12.70 -8.02 7.98
C MET A 460 -11.23 -7.74 7.62
N VAL A 461 -10.90 -6.58 7.05
CA VAL A 461 -9.50 -6.23 6.72
C VAL A 461 -8.59 -6.22 7.94
N LEU A 462 -9.08 -5.69 9.06
CA LEU A 462 -8.37 -5.65 10.34
C LEU A 462 -8.21 -7.01 11.02
N SER A 463 -8.71 -8.10 10.46
CA SER A 463 -8.60 -9.44 11.07
C SER A 463 -7.96 -10.50 10.17
N LEU A 464 -7.63 -10.14 8.93
CA LEU A 464 -6.91 -10.99 7.97
C LEU A 464 -5.41 -11.11 8.29
N ARG A 465 -4.79 -12.21 7.83
CA ARG A 465 -3.33 -12.41 7.89
C ARG A 465 -2.65 -11.34 7.03
N GLY A 466 -1.57 -10.75 7.57
CA GLY A 466 -0.92 -9.57 7.00
C GLY A 466 -1.05 -8.32 7.87
N VAL A 467 -0.52 -7.22 7.37
CA VAL A 467 -0.54 -5.91 8.02
C VAL A 467 -1.73 -5.13 7.45
N PRO A 468 -2.68 -4.65 8.27
CA PRO A 468 -3.77 -3.84 7.77
C PRO A 468 -3.32 -2.40 7.51
N ALA A 469 -3.90 -1.80 6.48
CA ALA A 469 -3.79 -0.39 6.17
C ALA A 469 -5.17 0.25 6.00
N LEU A 470 -5.31 1.45 6.56
CA LEU A 470 -6.45 2.33 6.37
C LEU A 470 -6.03 3.51 5.48
N TYR A 471 -6.98 4.06 4.74
CA TYR A 471 -6.79 5.33 4.03
C TYR A 471 -7.45 6.47 4.80
N PHE A 472 -6.86 7.67 4.79
CA PHE A 472 -7.37 8.78 5.61
C PHE A 472 -8.86 9.08 5.38
N GLN A 473 -9.34 9.07 4.13
CA GLN A 473 -10.77 9.30 3.85
C GLN A 473 -11.66 8.25 4.51
N SER A 474 -11.18 7.01 4.62
CA SER A 474 -11.91 5.90 5.26
C SER A 474 -12.06 6.11 6.77
N LEU A 475 -11.13 6.80 7.44
CA LEU A 475 -11.24 7.09 8.88
C LEU A 475 -12.44 7.98 9.22
N ILE A 476 -12.84 8.84 8.28
CA ILE A 476 -13.83 9.91 8.52
C ILE A 476 -15.06 9.79 7.63
N ALA A 477 -15.29 8.61 7.04
CA ALA A 477 -16.38 8.37 6.10
C ALA A 477 -16.44 9.40 4.96
N GLY A 478 -15.29 9.75 4.40
CA GLY A 478 -15.16 10.76 3.35
C GLY A 478 -16.04 10.44 2.15
N LYS A 479 -16.88 11.42 1.78
CA LYS A 479 -17.79 11.36 0.63
C LYS A 479 -17.07 11.68 -0.68
N ASN A 480 -17.67 11.27 -1.80
CA ASN A 480 -17.22 11.58 -3.15
C ASN A 480 -17.00 13.08 -3.36
N ASP A 481 -15.77 13.48 -3.69
CA ASP A 481 -15.40 14.85 -4.02
C ASP A 481 -15.65 15.18 -5.51
N LEU A 482 -16.93 15.25 -5.88
CA LEU A 482 -17.34 15.57 -7.24
C LEU A 482 -16.86 16.95 -7.69
N GLU A 483 -16.70 17.89 -6.74
CA GLU A 483 -16.18 19.22 -7.03
C GLU A 483 -14.68 19.15 -7.35
N GLY A 484 -13.90 18.38 -6.59
CA GLY A 484 -12.50 18.08 -6.90
C GLY A 484 -12.33 17.43 -8.29
N VAL A 485 -13.23 16.52 -8.68
CA VAL A 485 -13.24 15.96 -10.05
C VAL A 485 -13.48 17.04 -11.09
N LYS A 486 -14.47 17.92 -10.90
CA LYS A 486 -14.77 19.01 -11.83
C LYS A 486 -13.60 20.00 -11.97
N GLN A 487 -12.95 20.34 -10.86
CA GLN A 487 -11.84 21.30 -10.84
C GLN A 487 -10.57 20.75 -11.52
N THR A 488 -10.28 19.47 -11.31
CA THR A 488 -9.04 18.85 -11.82
C THR A 488 -9.21 18.19 -13.19
N GLY A 489 -10.45 17.85 -13.58
CA GLY A 489 -10.74 17.03 -14.76
C GLY A 489 -10.29 15.57 -14.63
N ARG A 490 -9.90 15.11 -13.43
CA ARG A 490 -9.38 13.76 -13.18
C ARG A 490 -10.30 13.00 -12.23
N TYR A 491 -10.69 11.78 -12.61
CA TYR A 491 -11.62 10.98 -11.79
C TYR A 491 -11.05 10.60 -10.43
N ARG A 492 -9.75 10.34 -10.31
CA ARG A 492 -9.10 9.97 -9.03
C ARG A 492 -9.24 11.03 -7.94
N SER A 493 -9.44 12.30 -8.30
CA SER A 493 -9.65 13.40 -7.36
C SER A 493 -10.87 13.19 -6.46
N ILE A 494 -11.83 12.36 -6.88
CA ILE A 494 -13.04 12.01 -6.12
C ILE A 494 -12.74 11.47 -4.71
N ASN A 495 -11.59 10.83 -4.52
CA ASN A 495 -11.17 10.22 -3.26
C ASN A 495 -9.94 10.93 -2.65
N ARG A 496 -9.69 12.19 -3.01
CA ARG A 496 -8.49 12.95 -2.63
C ARG A 496 -8.81 14.30 -1.96
N LYS A 497 -10.04 14.48 -1.46
CA LYS A 497 -10.45 15.72 -0.77
C LYS A 497 -9.47 16.13 0.32
N ARG A 498 -9.03 17.39 0.31
CA ARG A 498 -8.25 17.96 1.43
C ARG A 498 -9.19 18.59 2.44
N TRP A 499 -8.88 18.44 3.72
CA TRP A 499 -9.73 18.88 4.82
C TRP A 499 -9.13 20.12 5.48
N SER A 500 -9.96 21.10 5.79
CA SER A 500 -9.55 22.12 6.75
C SER A 500 -9.64 21.57 8.19
N PRO A 501 -8.80 22.05 9.14
CA PRO A 501 -8.93 21.66 10.53
C PRO A 501 -10.34 21.89 11.10
N GLU A 502 -10.98 22.99 10.69
CA GLU A 502 -12.33 23.34 11.15
C GLU A 502 -13.39 22.35 10.61
N GLU A 503 -13.33 22.03 9.31
CA GLU A 503 -14.24 21.06 8.68
C GLU A 503 -14.06 19.64 9.24
N LEU A 504 -12.82 19.25 9.53
CA LEU A 504 -12.52 17.96 10.12
C LEU A 504 -13.09 17.85 11.55
N GLU A 505 -12.89 18.89 12.36
CA GLU A 505 -13.47 18.94 13.71
C GLU A 505 -15.00 18.94 13.66
N GLU A 506 -15.61 19.65 12.72
CA GLU A 506 -17.07 19.64 12.53
C GLU A 506 -17.59 18.25 12.14
N THR A 507 -16.88 17.53 11.27
CA THR A 507 -17.19 16.16 10.87
C THR A 507 -17.16 15.18 12.05
N LEU A 508 -16.21 15.37 12.97
CA LEU A 508 -15.94 14.42 14.07
C LEU A 508 -16.68 14.75 15.38
N SER A 509 -17.07 16.00 15.60
CA SER A 509 -17.69 16.47 16.84
C SER A 509 -19.19 16.20 16.97
N HIS A 510 -19.87 15.81 15.88
CA HIS A 510 -21.32 15.59 15.86
C HIS A 510 -21.64 14.08 15.81
N PRO A 511 -22.14 13.46 16.90
CA PRO A 511 -22.34 12.01 17.00
C PRO A 511 -23.31 11.42 15.96
N ASP A 512 -24.22 12.23 15.42
CA ASP A 512 -25.17 11.78 14.41
C ASP A 512 -24.56 11.70 13.00
N ARG A 513 -23.39 12.29 12.78
CA ARG A 513 -22.72 12.26 11.47
C ARG A 513 -22.01 10.94 11.25
N ALA A 514 -22.08 10.43 10.02
CA ALA A 514 -21.38 9.21 9.61
C ALA A 514 -19.88 9.26 9.92
N GLY A 515 -19.23 10.42 9.72
CA GLY A 515 -17.80 10.60 10.00
C GLY A 515 -17.42 10.36 11.45
N SER A 516 -18.16 10.95 12.40
CA SER A 516 -17.97 10.72 13.84
C SER A 516 -18.19 9.25 14.22
N ARG A 517 -19.33 8.67 13.81
CA ARG A 517 -19.68 7.25 14.09
C ARG A 517 -18.63 6.27 13.55
N VAL A 518 -18.18 6.49 12.32
CA VAL A 518 -17.16 5.65 11.69
C VAL A 518 -15.81 5.81 12.36
N PHE A 519 -15.41 7.05 12.66
CA PHE A 519 -14.13 7.32 13.32
C PHE A 519 -14.04 6.65 14.69
N ASP A 520 -15.09 6.77 15.51
CA ASP A 520 -15.15 6.18 16.84
C ASP A 520 -15.15 4.64 16.76
N ALA A 521 -15.96 4.06 15.86
CA ALA A 521 -16.02 2.61 15.69
C ALA A 521 -14.70 2.03 15.15
N LEU A 522 -14.04 2.70 14.20
CA LEU A 522 -12.71 2.27 13.73
C LEU A 522 -11.65 2.40 14.82
N SER A 523 -11.68 3.49 15.60
CA SER A 523 -10.77 3.67 16.73
C SER A 523 -10.92 2.56 17.75
N HIS A 524 -12.17 2.14 18.03
CA HIS A 524 -12.48 0.99 18.89
C HIS A 524 -11.97 -0.34 18.29
N LEU A 525 -12.23 -0.60 17.01
CA LEU A 525 -11.73 -1.81 16.32
C LEU A 525 -10.20 -1.92 16.35
N LEU A 526 -9.51 -0.79 16.15
CA LEU A 526 -8.05 -0.74 16.24
C LEU A 526 -7.57 -1.06 17.66
N GLU A 527 -8.22 -0.50 18.68
CA GLU A 527 -7.89 -0.79 20.08
C GLU A 527 -8.09 -2.27 20.42
N VAL A 528 -9.23 -2.84 20.06
CA VAL A 528 -9.53 -4.27 20.28
C VAL A 528 -8.52 -5.15 19.54
N ARG A 529 -8.20 -4.85 18.28
CA ARG A 529 -7.24 -5.63 17.48
C ARG A 529 -5.90 -5.76 18.18
N ARG A 530 -5.38 -4.65 18.74
CA ARG A 530 -4.07 -4.59 19.41
C ARG A 530 -3.97 -5.49 20.64
N GLN A 531 -5.11 -5.89 21.20
CA GLN A 531 -5.18 -6.73 22.41
C GLN A 531 -5.30 -8.23 22.08
N ILE A 532 -5.35 -8.61 20.80
CA ILE A 532 -5.60 -9.98 20.35
C ILE A 532 -4.33 -10.51 19.64
N PRO A 533 -3.46 -11.28 20.33
CA PRO A 533 -2.24 -11.81 19.73
C PRO A 533 -2.49 -12.72 18.52
N ALA A 534 -3.68 -13.32 18.39
CA ALA A 534 -4.06 -14.09 17.20
C ALA A 534 -4.02 -13.25 15.91
N PHE A 535 -4.19 -11.93 15.99
CA PHE A 535 -4.15 -11.03 14.84
C PHE A 535 -2.74 -10.60 14.42
N HIS A 536 -1.71 -11.18 15.02
CA HIS A 536 -0.33 -11.03 14.58
C HIS A 536 -0.23 -11.23 13.05
N PRO A 537 0.47 -10.37 12.28
CA PRO A 537 0.50 -10.42 10.82
C PRO A 537 0.98 -11.76 10.24
N ARG A 538 1.82 -12.48 10.98
CA ARG A 538 2.31 -13.84 10.66
C ARG A 538 1.53 -14.97 11.33
N GLY A 539 0.49 -14.68 12.10
CA GLY A 539 -0.37 -15.69 12.70
C GLY A 539 -1.08 -16.51 11.62
N GLU A 540 -1.27 -17.80 11.87
CA GLU A 540 -1.94 -18.74 10.98
C GLU A 540 -3.35 -18.24 10.64
N GLN A 541 -3.84 -18.61 9.45
CA GLN A 541 -5.20 -18.34 9.01
C GLN A 541 -5.80 -19.59 8.38
N GLN A 542 -6.94 -20.03 8.91
CA GLN A 542 -7.70 -21.16 8.38
C GLN A 542 -9.11 -20.70 8.00
N VAL A 543 -9.47 -20.79 6.72
CA VAL A 543 -10.78 -20.36 6.22
C VAL A 543 -11.85 -21.40 6.52
N ILE A 544 -12.97 -20.97 7.10
CA ILE A 544 -14.09 -21.82 7.52
C ILE A 544 -15.30 -21.58 6.61
N THR A 545 -15.90 -22.67 6.11
CA THR A 545 -17.11 -22.59 5.27
C THR A 545 -18.36 -22.57 6.15
N LEU A 546 -19.18 -21.51 6.03
CA LEU A 546 -20.48 -21.36 6.73
C LEU A 546 -21.65 -21.14 5.77
N GLY A 547 -21.47 -21.49 4.50
CA GLY A 547 -22.39 -21.18 3.40
C GLY A 547 -22.18 -19.77 2.83
N ASP A 548 -22.90 -19.45 1.76
CA ASP A 548 -22.62 -18.26 0.94
C ASP A 548 -22.94 -16.93 1.66
N ALA A 549 -23.87 -16.92 2.62
CA ALA A 549 -24.23 -15.70 3.33
C ALA A 549 -23.14 -15.20 4.30
N PHE A 550 -22.13 -16.03 4.58
CA PHE A 550 -21.07 -15.76 5.54
C PHE A 550 -19.69 -15.95 4.93
N VAL A 551 -18.74 -15.12 5.34
CA VAL A 551 -17.31 -15.41 5.18
C VAL A 551 -16.69 -15.53 6.56
N SER A 552 -15.78 -16.50 6.74
CA SER A 552 -15.25 -16.81 8.06
C SER A 552 -13.86 -17.44 8.01
N TRP A 553 -13.06 -17.17 9.04
CA TRP A 553 -11.75 -17.76 9.24
C TRP A 553 -11.34 -17.76 10.70
N VAL A 554 -10.40 -18.63 11.04
CA VAL A 554 -9.74 -18.69 12.35
C VAL A 554 -8.35 -18.10 12.21
N ARG A 555 -7.96 -17.28 13.18
CA ARG A 555 -6.58 -16.83 13.35
C ARG A 555 -5.98 -17.46 14.59
N THR A 556 -4.72 -17.87 14.47
CA THR A 556 -3.93 -18.42 15.59
C THR A 556 -2.63 -17.63 15.69
N SER A 557 -2.26 -17.20 16.91
CA SER A 557 -1.01 -16.49 17.12
C SER A 557 0.21 -17.39 16.79
N PRO A 558 1.37 -16.82 16.42
CA PRO A 558 2.57 -17.63 16.15
C PRO A 558 3.00 -18.54 17.31
N CYS A 559 2.69 -18.18 18.55
CA CYS A 559 2.96 -19.00 19.74
C CYS A 559 1.86 -20.05 20.03
N GLY A 560 0.73 -20.04 19.30
CA GLY A 560 -0.40 -20.94 19.52
C GLY A 560 -1.28 -20.61 20.74
N GLN A 561 -0.92 -19.59 21.53
CA GLN A 561 -1.58 -19.26 22.80
C GLN A 561 -2.77 -18.30 22.67
N SER A 562 -3.13 -17.87 21.46
CA SER A 562 -4.30 -17.03 21.23
C SER A 562 -4.96 -17.46 19.94
N ARG A 563 -6.28 -17.67 19.99
CA ARG A 563 -7.08 -18.09 18.85
C ARG A 563 -8.37 -17.28 18.81
N ILE A 564 -8.76 -16.88 17.60
CA ILE A 564 -9.97 -16.09 17.40
C ILE A 564 -10.68 -16.51 16.12
N TRP A 565 -12.00 -16.63 16.19
CA TRP A 565 -12.85 -16.99 15.07
C TRP A 565 -13.57 -15.76 14.55
N VAL A 566 -13.26 -15.39 13.32
CA VAL A 566 -13.90 -14.26 12.64
C VAL A 566 -15.08 -14.78 11.84
N VAL A 567 -16.25 -14.18 12.04
CA VAL A 567 -17.46 -14.49 11.30
C VAL A 567 -18.10 -13.18 10.82
N ALA A 568 -18.29 -13.07 9.51
CA ALA A 568 -18.88 -11.89 8.88
C ALA A 568 -20.16 -12.27 8.12
N ASN A 569 -21.29 -11.66 8.49
CA ASN A 569 -22.53 -11.73 7.72
C ASN A 569 -22.43 -10.77 6.54
N LEU A 570 -22.61 -11.24 5.32
CA LEU A 570 -22.53 -10.40 4.12
C LEU A 570 -23.90 -9.85 3.68
N THR A 571 -24.97 -10.24 4.36
CA THR A 571 -26.35 -9.97 3.92
C THR A 571 -27.02 -8.85 4.70
N GLY A 572 -28.02 -8.23 4.08
CA GLY A 572 -28.92 -7.25 4.72
C GLY A 572 -29.93 -7.85 5.69
N GLN A 573 -29.80 -9.13 6.06
CA GLN A 573 -30.76 -9.85 6.89
C GLN A 573 -30.06 -10.39 8.15
N ASN A 574 -30.82 -10.56 9.23
CA ASN A 574 -30.36 -11.35 10.36
C ASN A 574 -30.11 -12.79 9.90
N ARG A 575 -28.94 -13.33 10.19
CA ARG A 575 -28.57 -14.70 9.85
C ARG A 575 -28.11 -15.44 11.09
N THR A 576 -28.28 -16.75 11.09
CA THR A 576 -27.74 -17.63 12.12
C THR A 576 -26.73 -18.59 11.49
N PHE A 577 -25.70 -18.94 12.24
CA PHE A 577 -24.68 -19.89 11.83
C PHE A 577 -24.43 -20.89 12.97
N ARG A 578 -23.86 -22.04 12.62
CA ARG A 578 -23.45 -23.10 13.55
C ARG A 578 -22.01 -23.49 13.28
N LEU A 579 -21.41 -24.21 14.22
CA LEU A 579 -20.12 -24.85 13.98
C LEU A 579 -20.25 -25.84 12.82
N PRO A 580 -19.28 -25.91 11.88
CA PRO A 580 -19.29 -26.92 10.83
C PRO A 580 -19.26 -28.33 11.43
N GLU A 581 -20.08 -29.25 10.92
CA GLU A 581 -20.02 -30.67 11.32
C GLU A 581 -18.68 -31.28 10.89
N ALA A 582 -18.08 -32.08 11.77
CA ALA A 582 -16.73 -32.61 11.60
C ALA A 582 -16.67 -33.75 10.55
N GLU A 583 -16.80 -33.44 9.27
CA GLU A 583 -16.58 -34.46 8.21
C GLU A 583 -15.09 -34.74 7.91
N SER A 584 -14.14 -34.02 8.52
CA SER A 584 -12.71 -34.17 8.21
C SER A 584 -11.75 -33.83 9.35
N GLY A 585 -12.18 -34.02 10.61
CA GLY A 585 -11.31 -33.89 11.78
C GLY A 585 -10.90 -32.45 12.12
N PHE A 586 -11.27 -32.00 13.33
CA PHE A 586 -10.74 -30.80 14.01
C PHE A 586 -10.73 -29.49 13.21
N VAL A 587 -11.76 -28.65 13.39
CA VAL A 587 -11.78 -27.30 12.78
C VAL A 587 -11.55 -26.18 13.80
N LEU A 588 -11.83 -26.39 15.08
CA LEU A 588 -11.75 -25.30 16.08
C LEU A 588 -11.11 -25.69 17.43
N GLY A 589 -10.63 -26.91 17.65
CA GLY A 589 -10.09 -27.34 18.97
C GLY A 589 -11.15 -27.42 20.09
N ILE A 590 -12.41 -27.09 19.78
CA ILE A 590 -13.56 -27.27 20.64
C ILE A 590 -14.03 -28.72 20.44
N SER A 591 -13.57 -29.61 21.32
CA SER A 591 -14.05 -31.00 21.38
C SER A 591 -15.50 -31.02 21.87
N SER A 592 -16.43 -31.58 21.09
CA SER A 592 -17.46 -32.46 21.64
C SER A 592 -16.86 -33.87 21.65
N ALA A 593 -16.75 -34.50 22.83
CA ALA A 593 -16.14 -35.82 22.93
C ALA A 593 -16.89 -36.83 22.04
N LYS A 594 -16.14 -37.71 21.35
CA LYS A 594 -16.71 -38.85 20.62
C LYS A 594 -17.58 -39.65 21.57
N SER A 595 -18.87 -39.77 21.26
CA SER A 595 -19.75 -40.72 21.94
C SER A 595 -19.27 -42.14 21.66
N GLU A 596 -18.88 -42.86 22.71
CA GLU A 596 -18.89 -44.33 22.67
C GLU A 596 -20.35 -44.81 22.58
N PRO A 597 -20.61 -45.93 21.87
CA PRO A 597 -21.96 -46.45 21.71
C PRO A 597 -22.36 -47.25 22.96
N SER A 598 -22.61 -46.57 24.07
CA SER A 598 -23.34 -47.13 25.21
C SER A 598 -24.07 -46.03 25.95
N GLY A 599 -25.40 -46.15 25.99
CA GLY A 599 -26.32 -45.09 26.39
C GLY A 599 -26.09 -44.51 27.78
N ASP A 600 -25.86 -43.21 27.83
CA ASP A 600 -26.76 -42.19 28.40
C ASP A 600 -26.22 -40.84 27.92
N VAL A 601 -27.00 -40.09 27.12
CA VAL A 601 -26.52 -38.86 26.46
C VAL A 601 -26.80 -37.67 27.38
N SER A 602 -25.83 -37.27 28.20
CA SER A 602 -25.76 -35.89 28.67
C SER A 602 -25.18 -35.04 27.53
N SER A 603 -26.00 -34.15 26.97
CA SER A 603 -25.57 -33.15 25.98
C SER A 603 -24.55 -32.20 26.61
N GLU A 604 -23.26 -32.37 26.32
CA GLU A 604 -22.27 -31.33 26.64
C GLU A 604 -22.53 -30.11 25.75
N GLU A 605 -22.87 -28.98 26.38
CA GLU A 605 -23.16 -27.71 25.72
C GLU A 605 -21.90 -27.17 25.02
N ALA A 606 -22.02 -26.77 23.75
CA ALA A 606 -20.94 -26.07 23.06
C ALA A 606 -20.59 -24.78 23.83
N PRO A 607 -19.28 -24.43 23.98
CA PRO A 607 -18.87 -23.31 24.80
C PRO A 607 -19.45 -22.00 24.28
N ALA A 608 -19.86 -21.14 25.22
CA ALA A 608 -20.23 -19.77 24.93
C ALA A 608 -18.99 -18.99 24.47
N LEU A 609 -19.06 -18.32 23.31
CA LEU A 609 -17.96 -17.50 22.78
C LEU A 609 -18.33 -16.02 22.89
N MET A 610 -17.42 -15.27 23.49
CA MET A 610 -17.51 -13.82 23.60
C MET A 610 -16.97 -13.16 22.33
N ASP A 611 -17.71 -12.19 21.81
CA ASP A 611 -17.24 -11.30 20.76
C ASP A 611 -16.30 -10.24 21.37
N ALA A 612 -15.07 -10.18 20.88
CA ALA A 612 -14.09 -9.22 21.36
C ALA A 612 -14.45 -7.77 20.98
N ILE A 613 -15.27 -7.56 19.94
CA ILE A 613 -15.68 -6.22 19.52
C ILE A 613 -16.73 -5.65 20.48
N SER A 614 -17.83 -6.36 20.73
CA SER A 614 -18.90 -5.88 21.62
C SER A 614 -18.69 -6.20 23.10
N GLY A 615 -17.89 -7.22 23.42
CA GLY A 615 -17.78 -7.78 24.77
C GLY A 615 -18.97 -8.67 25.17
N GLU A 616 -19.90 -8.95 24.24
CA GLU A 616 -21.09 -9.76 24.49
C GLU A 616 -20.87 -11.23 24.10
N VAL A 617 -21.61 -12.14 24.72
CA VAL A 617 -21.68 -13.55 24.27
C VAL A 617 -22.60 -13.63 23.07
N LEU A 618 -22.04 -13.89 21.88
CA LEU A 618 -22.79 -13.92 20.62
C LEU A 618 -22.88 -15.32 19.97
N PHE A 619 -22.25 -16.30 20.61
CA PHE A 619 -22.36 -17.71 20.23
C PHE A 619 -22.59 -18.52 21.49
N GLU A 620 -23.70 -19.23 21.57
CA GLU A 620 -24.08 -20.06 22.71
C GLU A 620 -24.94 -21.24 22.23
N ASN A 621 -24.95 -22.35 22.97
CA ASN A 621 -25.76 -23.53 22.62
C ASN A 621 -25.50 -24.05 21.18
N GLY A 622 -24.27 -23.86 20.67
CA GLY A 622 -23.86 -24.31 19.33
C GLY A 622 -24.36 -23.44 18.18
N GLN A 623 -24.94 -22.27 18.46
CA GLN A 623 -25.51 -21.37 17.46
C GLN A 623 -25.09 -19.92 17.71
N GLY A 624 -24.72 -19.22 16.65
CA GLY A 624 -24.51 -17.77 16.67
C GLY A 624 -25.56 -17.04 15.85
N ARG A 625 -25.82 -15.78 16.20
CA ARG A 625 -26.71 -14.89 15.45
C ARG A 625 -25.93 -13.63 15.05
N ALA A 626 -25.96 -13.31 13.77
CA ALA A 626 -25.35 -12.12 13.22
C ALA A 626 -26.43 -11.16 12.69
N HIS A 627 -26.35 -9.90 13.09
CA HIS A 627 -27.10 -8.80 12.52
C HIS A 627 -26.64 -8.50 11.07
N PRO A 628 -27.43 -7.75 10.28
CA PRO A 628 -27.04 -7.36 8.93
C PRO A 628 -25.63 -6.76 8.90
N TYR A 629 -24.77 -7.29 8.02
CA TYR A 629 -23.39 -6.83 7.84
C TYR A 629 -22.48 -6.89 9.09
N GLN A 630 -22.91 -7.55 10.16
CA GLN A 630 -22.13 -7.66 11.39
C GLN A 630 -20.92 -8.57 11.19
N VAL A 631 -19.78 -8.14 11.75
CA VAL A 631 -18.57 -8.94 11.89
C VAL A 631 -18.33 -9.16 13.37
N MET A 632 -18.03 -10.40 13.73
CA MET A 632 -17.73 -10.82 15.10
C MET A 632 -16.33 -11.42 15.15
N TRP A 633 -15.64 -11.12 16.24
CA TRP A 633 -14.31 -11.62 16.59
C TRP A 633 -14.45 -12.51 17.83
N LEU A 634 -14.92 -13.75 17.62
CA LEU A 634 -15.28 -14.68 18.67
C LEU A 634 -14.02 -15.32 19.27
N GLN A 635 -13.77 -15.05 20.55
CA GLN A 635 -12.62 -15.60 21.25
C GLN A 635 -12.75 -17.12 21.40
N LEU A 636 -11.74 -17.86 20.96
CA LEU A 636 -11.71 -19.32 21.10
C LEU A 636 -10.87 -19.71 22.32
N PRO A 637 -11.29 -20.75 23.08
CA PRO A 637 -10.48 -21.29 24.16
C PRO A 637 -9.16 -21.84 23.60
N THR A 638 -8.11 -21.75 24.40
CA THR A 638 -6.79 -22.26 24.05
C THR A 638 -6.51 -23.53 24.84
N ASP A 639 -5.70 -24.45 24.31
CA ASP A 639 -5.38 -25.71 25.00
C ASP A 639 -4.64 -25.51 26.34
N CYS A 640 -4.13 -24.30 26.61
CA CYS A 640 -3.56 -23.90 27.90
C CYS A 640 -4.61 -23.63 28.99
N ASP A 641 -5.88 -23.38 28.62
CA ASP A 641 -6.96 -23.11 29.59
C ASP A 641 -7.53 -24.40 30.21
N LYS A 642 -6.96 -25.57 29.88
CA LYS A 642 -7.40 -26.90 30.33
C LYS A 642 -6.45 -27.59 31.33
N THR A 643 -5.45 -26.90 31.86
CA THR A 643 -4.55 -27.45 32.91
C THR A 643 -4.87 -26.96 34.30
#